data_AF-A0A9P8J8D6-F1
#
_entry.id   AF-A0A9P8J8D6-F1
#
_cell.length_a   1.000
_cell.length_b   1.000
_cell.length_c   1.000
_cell.angle_alpha   90.00
_cell.angle_beta   90.00
_cell.angle_gamma   90.00
#
_symmetry.space_group_name_H-M   'P 1'
#
loop_
_entity.id
_entity.type
_entity.pdbx_description
1 polymer ?
#
loop_
_entity_poly.entity_id
_entity_poly.type
_entity_poly.pdbx_seq_one_letter_code
_entity_poly.pdbx_strand_id
1 'polypeptide(L)'
;MASRLAPFLVKGKTAIVTGAGSGINLCFASLLLSRGCNVVFADLGLRPEAKAITDKYSQKSSGQPRAFFQKTDVTDWKQLSQMFKVAQEEFGGTDLVCPGAGVFEPSWSNFWHPPGSPRSKDSVDGDRYASLDINLTHPIRTSQLAISAFLSQQSKATPQNPKRIVMISSVAGQGASLLVPFYHAAKHGVVAFTRSLAGLDEKFGIRVNACCPGIIKTPLWTDNPDKMKYFDEEKDLWATPEEVAEAMLTLVEDEEMVGGTILEIGHELTRVVPMFNNPGLKGVATSITGNASLINEVYDTVATEGWGKILAGPQTIAMAAVARELEDYLQSGRYKDGLSKCNKLLKKSPANNQLLYFKANFLFSMMQLDEGNQILDQLCSRNPPIVDLNLISDVDELATMAVMDDYPRPLSNGQRAGKLWTNATNAAGKNGVIAINQKRFTIAVSEQRWQDAATALIAMKKADPANKKYKLAHIAIQQLLSEADKDEKVAGMNRILAFRTLKQLPVEDSAQLRLMMNLYRRQGQKKDMIEALDSFKDKTDDKLAKQIMTDWPFTREKIQLYIAESRWQELFDLCSSLLAENFVEGALRVRDDWVVWDGIVKAVSKLGKEDAIPVINEKDDWRIKRLQMMAKVQATVLSEAETDADAKSQNTLQSAKEFFTEWQSYPFCYGDIREFVDGLSNDAQQDFLKHVSDSSLKLTSPDAKKSAKLSDLLTSEINSLKFQYRINIGVAKPEAEVIKNFACECIRLMETGSQNKLRLSDACYLAVAALIRLYELEQDIMYLFQAAYLLETGPVTEDAHPGKVLLVYLETELGLHSLAMKQYSSLRVREIQQETMAHSLLTRVSINHPFALDQRGEASIDPYEIIDNALDMFFATDKKLAHSQSSLMKQGQCDLVFELQELRDTLEHSFTRRMLILEQCRMARLTDNPFHPRTPDIRPSVLEYWTQNLKDSRDYAETFNLDGVGTESTPERRLHSGGKIPNTNWISLATVSEDVWALLSSRPTVCSKPSNVTEEEATAFAEAGSNELTPTEKSLAKPWAQLLQATKSLLGTNETKPDAGLLDRLATSIQQLSTSDILGLQKSSGLPPSSFTLQPYFLLLDLIRSAAFFCNVAAEVEKKKRQGNRLPPQPIQRIGDAVAKHFAALQTLAREQKAKIDGRDMVQALREGATGDAMAEAQFLSQGIRAFATKAEASALDAWEGVLKVRLGLK
;
A
#
# COMPACT_ATOMS: atom_id res chain seq x y z
N MET A 1 27.73 36.09 -8.71
CA MET A 1 27.85 37.02 -7.58
C MET A 1 26.95 36.51 -6.48
N ALA A 2 27.50 35.96 -5.39
CA ALA A 2 26.69 35.50 -4.25
C ALA A 2 26.07 36.73 -3.56
N SER A 3 24.74 36.81 -3.52
CA SER A 3 24.05 37.85 -2.75
C SER A 3 24.36 37.62 -1.26
N ARG A 4 25.13 38.51 -0.64
CA ARG A 4 25.38 38.44 0.82
C ARG A 4 24.04 38.46 1.55
N LEU A 5 23.84 37.49 2.45
CA LEU A 5 22.73 37.43 3.40
C LEU A 5 22.72 38.74 4.22
N ALA A 6 21.54 39.22 4.62
CA ALA A 6 21.48 40.36 5.53
C ALA A 6 22.04 39.97 6.92
N PRO A 7 22.77 40.85 7.62
CA PRO A 7 23.26 40.58 8.97
C PRO A 7 22.09 40.34 9.93
N PHE A 8 22.21 39.35 10.82
CA PHE A 8 21.22 39.06 11.87
C PHE A 8 21.72 39.57 13.22
N LEU A 9 21.02 40.54 13.80
CA LEU A 9 21.25 41.03 15.16
C LEU A 9 20.05 40.67 16.03
N VAL A 10 20.28 40.23 17.27
CA VAL A 10 19.20 39.81 18.18
C VAL A 10 18.38 40.98 18.75
N LYS A 11 18.91 42.20 18.66
CA LYS A 11 18.24 43.41 19.16
C LYS A 11 16.90 43.63 18.45
N GLY A 12 15.82 43.74 19.22
CA GLY A 12 14.45 43.92 18.72
C GLY A 12 13.83 42.66 18.11
N LYS A 13 14.50 41.51 18.20
CA LYS A 13 13.99 40.20 17.74
C LYS A 13 13.28 39.46 18.87
N THR A 14 12.60 38.38 18.53
CA THR A 14 11.97 37.48 19.52
C THR A 14 12.58 36.08 19.46
N ALA A 15 12.88 35.52 20.63
CA ALA A 15 13.41 34.18 20.82
C ALA A 15 12.47 33.28 21.62
N ILE A 16 12.41 32.00 21.27
CA ILE A 16 11.85 30.94 22.12
C ILE A 16 13.01 30.07 22.60
N VAL A 17 13.16 29.91 23.92
CA VAL A 17 14.22 29.10 24.52
C VAL A 17 13.59 28.05 25.41
N THR A 18 13.72 26.77 25.03
CA THR A 18 13.30 25.65 25.90
C THR A 18 14.40 25.31 26.90
N GLY A 19 14.02 24.92 28.11
CA GLY A 19 14.98 24.68 29.20
C GLY A 19 15.51 25.97 29.84
N ALA A 20 14.89 27.13 29.57
CA ALA A 20 15.33 28.45 30.01
C ALA A 20 15.20 28.69 31.53
N GLY A 21 14.62 27.76 32.28
CA GLY A 21 14.47 27.86 33.74
C GLY A 21 15.76 27.64 34.52
N SER A 22 16.85 27.19 33.88
CA SER A 22 18.13 26.91 34.55
C SER A 22 19.34 26.85 33.61
N GLY A 23 20.55 26.91 34.19
CA GLY A 23 21.82 26.55 33.53
C GLY A 23 22.16 27.38 32.28
N ILE A 24 22.66 26.70 31.24
CA ILE A 24 23.13 27.31 29.98
C ILE A 24 22.02 28.13 29.32
N ASN A 25 20.82 27.57 29.21
CA ASN A 25 19.71 28.21 28.53
C ASN A 25 19.18 29.44 29.27
N LEU A 26 19.24 29.43 30.61
CA LEU A 26 18.95 30.61 31.40
C LEU A 26 19.97 31.73 31.11
N CYS A 27 21.26 31.39 31.05
CA CYS A 27 22.31 32.36 30.72
C CYS A 27 22.13 32.92 29.31
N PHE A 28 21.82 32.06 28.34
CA PHE A 28 21.53 32.47 26.97
C PHE A 28 20.28 33.36 26.87
N ALA A 29 19.18 32.98 27.53
CA ALA A 29 17.97 33.79 27.60
C ALA A 29 18.22 35.15 28.26
N SER A 30 18.99 35.19 29.35
CA SER A 30 19.42 36.42 30.03
C SER A 30 20.29 37.30 29.13
N LEU A 31 21.23 36.70 28.41
CA LEU A 31 22.10 37.39 27.46
C LEU A 31 21.28 38.01 26.32
N LEU A 32 20.34 37.26 25.73
CA LEU A 32 19.42 37.76 24.70
C LEU A 32 18.60 38.95 25.20
N LEU A 33 18.01 38.85 26.40
CA LEU A 33 17.29 39.97 27.04
C LEU A 33 18.19 41.19 27.21
N SER A 34 19.42 41.01 27.68
CA SER A 34 20.39 42.11 27.87
C SER A 34 20.77 42.80 26.55
N ARG A 35 20.70 42.08 25.42
CA ARG A 35 20.94 42.59 24.06
C ARG A 35 19.68 43.17 23.39
N GLY A 36 18.56 43.24 24.11
CA GLY A 36 17.32 43.83 23.60
C GLY A 36 16.42 42.87 22.82
N CYS A 37 16.58 41.56 22.99
CA CYS A 37 15.71 40.52 22.42
C CYS A 37 14.55 40.19 23.37
N ASN A 38 13.35 39.98 22.86
CA ASN A 38 12.25 39.39 23.63
C ASN A 38 12.44 37.89 23.77
N VAL A 39 12.13 37.29 24.91
CA VAL A 39 12.37 35.87 25.14
C VAL A 39 11.16 35.18 25.77
N VAL A 40 10.68 34.11 25.14
CA VAL A 40 9.79 33.13 25.77
C VAL A 40 10.63 32.09 26.52
N PHE A 41 10.47 32.06 27.83
CA PHE A 41 11.06 31.05 28.72
C PHE A 41 10.13 29.84 28.74
N ALA A 42 10.48 28.79 27.99
CA ALA A 42 9.70 27.56 27.91
C ALA A 42 10.34 26.47 28.79
N ASP A 43 9.72 26.15 29.92
CA ASP A 43 10.27 25.16 30.87
C ASP A 43 9.15 24.53 31.71
N LEU A 44 9.43 23.41 32.39
CA LEU A 44 8.51 22.82 33.37
C LEU A 44 8.32 23.74 34.58
N GLY A 45 9.34 24.54 34.90
CA GLY A 45 9.32 25.53 35.98
C GLY A 45 10.53 26.47 35.94
N LEU A 46 10.50 27.51 36.78
CA LEU A 46 11.59 28.48 36.92
C LEU A 46 12.29 28.30 38.26
N ARG A 47 13.62 28.25 38.25
CA ARG A 47 14.42 28.39 39.48
C ARG A 47 14.37 29.84 39.99
N PRO A 48 14.71 30.11 41.27
CA PRO A 48 14.64 31.47 41.83
C PRO A 48 15.36 32.53 40.97
N GLU A 49 16.53 32.21 40.45
CA GLU A 49 17.32 33.07 39.56
C GLU A 49 16.61 33.37 38.22
N ALA A 50 15.97 32.36 37.61
CA ALA A 50 15.21 32.53 36.38
C ALA A 50 13.94 33.35 36.61
N LYS A 51 13.26 33.10 37.75
CA LYS A 51 12.07 33.85 38.15
C LYS A 51 12.39 35.33 38.37
N ALA A 52 13.50 35.64 39.02
CA ALA A 52 13.95 37.02 39.21
C ALA A 52 14.18 37.74 37.87
N ILE A 53 14.74 37.05 36.88
CA ILE A 53 14.93 37.60 35.52
C ILE A 53 13.58 37.79 34.82
N THR A 54 12.68 36.80 34.84
CA THR A 54 11.37 36.94 34.20
C THR A 54 10.54 38.05 34.83
N ASP A 55 10.61 38.22 36.16
CA ASP A 55 9.90 39.28 36.88
C ASP A 55 10.47 40.66 36.52
N LYS A 56 11.81 40.77 36.42
CA LYS A 56 12.52 42.00 36.00
C LYS A 56 12.12 42.46 34.59
N TYR A 57 11.88 41.53 33.67
CA TYR A 57 11.54 41.81 32.26
C TYR A 57 10.04 41.61 31.93
N SER A 58 9.17 41.57 32.94
CA SER A 58 7.74 41.26 32.75
C SER A 58 6.91 42.40 32.11
N GLN A 59 7.31 43.66 32.32
CA GLN A 59 6.47 44.82 32.01
C GLN A 59 6.37 45.15 30.50
N LYS A 60 5.15 45.40 30.02
CA LYS A 60 4.87 45.88 28.65
C LYS A 60 5.26 47.37 28.52
N SER A 61 6.47 47.65 28.03
CA SER A 61 6.92 49.00 27.68
C SER A 61 7.51 49.03 26.26
N SER A 62 7.16 50.07 25.48
CA SER A 62 7.53 50.16 24.07
C SER A 62 9.05 50.29 23.91
N GLY A 63 9.65 49.45 23.06
CA GLY A 63 11.08 49.46 22.75
C GLY A 63 12.00 48.80 23.78
N GLN A 64 11.47 48.22 24.86
CA GLN A 64 12.23 47.47 25.86
C GLN A 64 12.06 45.95 25.66
N PRO A 65 13.11 45.14 25.89
CA PRO A 65 13.01 43.69 25.83
C PRO A 65 12.09 43.14 26.93
N ARG A 66 11.41 42.05 26.64
CA ARG A 66 10.47 41.40 27.56
C ARG A 66 10.70 39.91 27.68
N ALA A 67 10.43 39.39 28.87
CA ALA A 67 10.43 37.96 29.15
C ALA A 67 9.00 37.48 29.40
N PHE A 68 8.66 36.31 28.86
CA PHE A 68 7.39 35.64 29.15
C PHE A 68 7.62 34.17 29.49
N PHE A 69 7.15 33.73 30.65
CA PHE A 69 7.23 32.33 31.04
C PHE A 69 6.02 31.55 30.53
N GLN A 70 6.28 30.49 29.77
CA GLN A 70 5.28 29.52 29.37
C GLN A 70 5.68 28.15 29.92
N LYS A 71 4.81 27.57 30.77
CA LYS A 71 5.02 26.21 31.24
C LYS A 71 4.97 25.26 30.03
N THR A 72 6.04 24.51 29.82
CA THR A 72 6.17 23.61 28.67
C THR A 72 6.90 22.33 29.07
N ASP A 73 6.17 21.21 29.02
CA ASP A 73 6.78 19.88 28.93
C ASP A 73 7.18 19.60 27.48
N VAL A 74 8.47 19.44 27.25
CA VAL A 74 9.01 19.23 25.90
C VAL A 74 8.70 17.86 25.31
N THR A 75 8.23 16.91 26.13
CA THR A 75 7.75 15.61 25.65
C THR A 75 6.30 15.65 25.16
N ASP A 76 5.56 16.72 25.50
CA ASP A 76 4.18 16.97 25.05
C ASP A 76 4.16 17.92 23.85
N TRP A 77 3.89 17.37 22.66
CA TRP A 77 3.87 18.13 21.42
C TRP A 77 2.80 19.22 21.36
N LYS A 78 1.71 19.12 22.14
CA LYS A 78 0.72 20.21 22.22
C LYS A 78 1.31 21.41 22.93
N GLN A 79 2.09 21.18 23.98
CA GLN A 79 2.77 22.24 24.72
C GLN A 79 3.92 22.84 23.91
N LEU A 80 4.62 22.04 23.09
CA LEU A 80 5.58 22.56 22.11
C LEU A 80 4.91 23.46 21.07
N SER A 81 3.71 23.12 20.57
CA SER A 81 2.98 24.02 19.67
C SER A 81 2.50 25.30 20.39
N GLN A 82 2.12 25.18 21.66
CA GLN A 82 1.60 26.30 22.44
C GLN A 82 2.64 27.41 22.66
N MET A 83 3.93 27.10 22.86
CA MET A 83 4.94 28.16 23.05
C MET A 83 5.13 29.05 21.80
N PHE A 84 4.92 28.51 20.59
CA PHE A 84 4.93 29.31 19.35
C PHE A 84 3.70 30.23 19.26
N LYS A 85 2.54 29.72 19.67
CA LYS A 85 1.32 30.52 19.75
C LYS A 85 1.47 31.68 20.75
N VAL A 86 2.09 31.42 21.90
CA VAL A 86 2.39 32.44 22.91
C VAL A 86 3.38 33.48 22.36
N ALA A 87 4.43 33.07 21.65
CA ALA A 87 5.34 34.02 21.01
C ALA A 87 4.61 34.91 19.97
N GLN A 88 3.69 34.33 19.21
CA GLN A 88 2.85 35.06 18.27
C GLN A 88 1.93 36.06 18.98
N GLU A 89 1.29 35.68 20.08
CA GLU A 89 0.34 36.51 20.84
C GLU A 89 1.04 37.64 21.62
N GLU A 90 2.18 37.35 22.25
CA GLU A 90 2.87 38.32 23.11
C GLU A 90 3.84 39.23 22.36
N PHE A 91 4.41 38.76 21.25
CA PHE A 91 5.50 39.43 20.54
C PHE A 91 5.31 39.54 19.02
N GLY A 92 4.21 39.03 18.47
CA GLY A 92 3.90 39.11 17.04
C GLY A 92 4.64 38.09 16.17
N GLY A 93 5.43 37.18 16.77
CA GLY A 93 6.15 36.12 16.06
C GLY A 93 7.42 35.69 16.78
N THR A 94 8.28 34.96 16.05
CA THR A 94 9.59 34.52 16.56
C THR A 94 10.63 34.57 15.44
N ASP A 95 11.88 34.88 15.79
CA ASP A 95 13.01 35.01 14.89
C ASP A 95 14.14 34.01 15.19
N LEU A 96 14.25 33.63 16.47
CA LEU A 96 15.27 32.73 17.00
C LEU A 96 14.59 31.62 17.81
N VAL A 97 14.98 30.36 17.60
CA VAL A 97 14.51 29.25 18.43
C VAL A 97 15.71 28.46 18.94
N CYS A 98 15.73 28.21 20.25
CA CYS A 98 16.69 27.35 20.91
C CYS A 98 15.95 26.19 21.58
N PRO A 99 15.97 24.98 21.00
CA PRO A 99 15.45 23.80 21.66
C PRO A 99 16.48 23.27 22.66
N GLY A 100 16.68 24.03 23.73
CA GLY A 100 17.77 23.84 24.68
C GLY A 100 17.50 22.84 25.80
N ALA A 101 16.24 22.45 26.04
CA ALA A 101 15.90 21.51 27.12
C ALA A 101 16.61 20.16 26.93
N GLY A 102 17.25 19.68 27.99
CA GLY A 102 18.05 18.46 27.96
C GLY A 102 18.31 17.89 29.35
N VAL A 103 18.58 16.59 29.43
CA VAL A 103 18.96 15.89 30.66
C VAL A 103 20.17 15.02 30.41
N PHE A 104 21.15 15.03 31.31
CA PHE A 104 22.26 14.07 31.30
C PHE A 104 21.78 12.74 31.90
N GLU A 105 21.95 11.65 31.16
CA GLU A 105 21.24 10.36 31.28
C GLU A 105 20.88 9.99 32.72
N PRO A 106 19.66 10.31 33.17
CA PRO A 106 19.26 10.16 34.55
C PRO A 106 18.87 8.73 34.86
N SER A 107 19.10 8.28 36.10
CA SER A 107 18.77 6.91 36.54
C SER A 107 17.31 6.48 36.32
N TRP A 108 16.39 7.44 36.20
CA TRP A 108 14.96 7.21 35.96
C TRP A 108 14.59 6.97 34.49
N SER A 109 15.48 7.23 33.54
CA SER A 109 15.34 6.87 32.12
C SER A 109 16.74 6.71 31.54
N ASN A 110 17.27 5.49 31.66
CA ASN A 110 18.68 5.16 31.39
C ASN A 110 18.76 3.75 30.79
N PHE A 111 19.76 3.50 29.95
CA PHE A 111 19.94 2.20 29.29
C PHE A 111 20.23 1.06 30.27
N TRP A 112 21.08 1.30 31.28
CA TRP A 112 21.50 0.31 32.28
C TRP A 112 20.44 0.01 33.34
N HIS A 113 19.38 0.83 33.39
CA HIS A 113 18.22 0.67 34.25
C HIS A 113 16.94 0.66 33.38
N PRO A 114 16.69 -0.43 32.63
CA PRO A 114 15.58 -0.49 31.67
C PRO A 114 14.21 -0.43 32.36
N PRO A 115 13.11 -0.23 31.59
CA PRO A 115 11.76 -0.20 32.12
C PRO A 115 11.45 -1.44 32.97
N GLY A 116 10.88 -1.22 34.14
CA GLY A 116 10.60 -2.29 35.12
C GLY A 116 11.74 -2.57 36.11
N SER A 117 12.90 -1.92 35.97
CA SER A 117 13.90 -1.86 37.05
C SER A 117 13.46 -0.88 38.16
N PRO A 118 13.91 -1.04 39.42
CA PRO A 118 13.46 -0.20 40.54
C PRO A 118 13.77 1.29 40.39
N ARG A 119 14.77 1.64 39.58
CA ARG A 119 15.20 3.02 39.35
C ARG A 119 14.46 3.68 38.18
N SER A 120 13.95 2.89 37.22
CA SER A 120 13.30 3.40 36.02
C SER A 120 11.90 3.95 36.31
N LYS A 121 11.56 5.07 35.68
CA LYS A 121 10.21 5.64 35.61
C LYS A 121 9.59 5.50 34.23
N ASP A 122 10.35 5.00 33.25
CA ASP A 122 9.80 4.65 31.95
C ASP A 122 8.83 3.47 32.10
N SER A 123 7.70 3.55 31.41
CA SER A 123 6.68 2.50 31.46
C SER A 123 7.22 1.20 30.86
N VAL A 124 6.96 0.07 31.53
CA VAL A 124 7.27 -1.27 30.99
C VAL A 124 6.55 -1.51 29.67
N ASP A 125 5.31 -1.04 29.57
CA ASP A 125 4.48 -1.12 28.36
C ASP A 125 4.59 0.16 27.50
N GLY A 126 5.58 1.01 27.77
CA GLY A 126 5.83 2.24 27.01
C GLY A 126 6.51 1.94 25.68
N ASP A 127 6.26 2.79 24.68
CA ASP A 127 6.84 2.69 23.34
C ASP A 127 8.07 3.61 23.15
N ARG A 128 8.43 4.39 24.17
CA ARG A 128 9.45 5.45 24.10
C ARG A 128 10.24 5.57 25.40
N TYR A 129 11.46 6.09 25.30
CA TYR A 129 12.31 6.47 26.44
C TYR A 129 12.27 7.99 26.64
N ALA A 130 11.88 8.44 27.83
CA ALA A 130 11.80 9.87 28.13
C ALA A 130 13.12 10.61 27.89
N SER A 131 14.27 9.99 28.18
CA SER A 131 15.59 10.58 27.93
C SER A 131 15.90 10.83 26.45
N LEU A 132 15.48 9.94 25.55
CA LEU A 132 15.63 10.14 24.10
C LEU A 132 14.63 11.18 23.60
N ASP A 133 13.42 11.20 24.17
CA ASP A 133 12.41 12.19 23.82
C ASP A 133 12.83 13.61 24.16
N ILE A 134 13.41 13.81 25.34
CA ILE A 134 13.89 15.12 25.79
C ILE A 134 15.12 15.57 24.98
N ASN A 135 16.09 14.68 24.76
CA ASN A 135 17.39 15.06 24.19
C ASN A 135 17.47 14.99 22.66
N LEU A 136 16.59 14.24 21.97
CA LEU A 136 16.63 14.04 20.51
C LEU A 136 15.29 14.34 19.83
N THR A 137 14.18 13.76 20.30
CA THR A 137 12.87 13.94 19.65
C THR A 137 12.37 15.40 19.77
N HIS A 138 12.50 16.00 20.96
CA HIS A 138 12.10 17.37 21.23
C HIS A 138 12.84 18.39 20.34
N PRO A 139 14.18 18.36 20.21
CA PRO A 139 14.87 19.31 19.35
C PRO A 139 14.50 19.20 17.87
N ILE A 140 14.29 17.98 17.37
CA ILE A 140 13.82 17.75 16.00
C ILE A 140 12.41 18.35 15.81
N ARG A 141 11.48 18.00 16.69
CA ARG A 141 10.08 18.46 16.60
C ARG A 141 9.98 19.98 16.73
N THR A 142 10.71 20.58 17.65
CA THR A 142 10.73 22.02 17.86
C THR A 142 11.34 22.76 16.66
N SER A 143 12.39 22.21 16.05
CA SER A 143 12.97 22.77 14.82
C SER A 143 11.98 22.73 13.64
N GLN A 144 11.22 21.64 13.51
CA GLN A 144 10.16 21.54 12.50
C GLN A 144 9.07 22.61 12.71
N LEU A 145 8.62 22.79 13.96
CA LEU A 145 7.66 23.84 14.31
C LEU A 145 8.23 25.24 14.07
N ALA A 146 9.50 25.46 14.38
CA ALA A 146 10.20 26.72 14.13
C ALA A 146 10.24 27.06 12.63
N ILE A 147 10.64 26.11 11.79
CA ILE A 147 10.69 26.29 10.33
C ILE A 147 9.29 26.58 9.79
N SER A 148 8.27 25.84 10.26
CA SER A 148 6.88 26.10 9.88
C SER A 148 6.42 27.50 10.28
N ALA A 149 6.74 27.95 11.50
CA ALA A 149 6.41 29.30 11.96
C ALA A 149 7.15 30.38 11.15
N PHE A 150 8.45 30.21 10.92
CA PHE A 150 9.27 31.13 10.12
C PHE A 150 8.77 31.30 8.69
N LEU A 151 8.22 30.24 8.08
CA LEU A 151 7.72 30.27 6.72
C LEU A 151 6.26 30.73 6.59
N SER A 152 5.49 30.75 7.69
CA SER A 152 4.05 31.09 7.72
C SER A 152 3.74 32.47 8.30
N GLN A 153 4.70 33.11 8.97
CA GLN A 153 4.52 34.46 9.54
C GLN A 153 4.39 35.56 8.48
N GLN A 154 3.75 36.67 8.85
CA GLN A 154 3.70 37.89 8.05
C GLN A 154 5.12 38.40 7.71
N SER A 155 6.05 38.30 8.66
CA SER A 155 7.49 38.53 8.45
C SER A 155 8.18 37.21 8.11
N LYS A 156 7.86 36.68 6.92
CA LYS A 156 8.36 35.38 6.42
C LYS A 156 9.88 35.36 6.28
N ALA A 157 10.50 34.22 6.58
CA ALA A 157 11.92 33.98 6.39
C ALA A 157 12.33 34.09 4.91
N THR A 158 13.37 34.88 4.66
CA THR A 158 14.07 34.99 3.37
C THR A 158 15.55 35.29 3.64
N PRO A 159 16.44 35.16 2.65
CA PRO A 159 17.82 35.66 2.76
C PRO A 159 17.95 37.12 3.23
N GLN A 160 16.94 37.96 2.98
CA GLN A 160 16.86 39.36 3.41
C GLN A 160 16.15 39.56 4.76
N ASN A 161 15.39 38.56 5.22
CA ASN A 161 14.78 38.51 6.54
C ASN A 161 15.17 37.19 7.26
N PRO A 162 16.45 37.07 7.66
CA PRO A 162 16.99 35.82 8.16
C PRO A 162 16.37 35.39 9.50
N LYS A 163 16.36 34.07 9.74
CA LYS A 163 15.91 33.43 10.97
C LYS A 163 16.97 32.45 11.50
N ARG A 164 16.88 32.10 12.78
CA ARG A 164 17.94 31.35 13.48
C ARG A 164 17.38 30.19 14.29
N ILE A 165 18.03 29.04 14.21
CA ILE A 165 17.85 27.93 15.14
C ILE A 165 19.22 27.58 15.71
N VAL A 166 19.36 27.68 17.04
CA VAL A 166 20.59 27.31 17.75
C VAL A 166 20.32 26.11 18.65
N MET A 167 20.84 24.96 18.23
CA MET A 167 20.69 23.68 18.91
C MET A 167 21.74 23.56 20.02
N ILE A 168 21.41 22.83 21.08
CA ILE A 168 22.38 22.44 22.11
C ILE A 168 22.63 20.94 22.03
N SER A 169 23.79 20.57 21.51
CA SER A 169 24.30 19.21 21.57
C SER A 169 25.21 19.03 22.81
N SER A 170 26.40 18.43 22.63
CA SER A 170 27.46 18.26 23.63
C SER A 170 28.71 17.74 22.93
N VAL A 171 29.89 17.89 23.55
CA VAL A 171 31.08 17.11 23.18
C VAL A 171 30.83 15.59 23.14
N ALA A 172 29.85 15.09 23.90
CA ALA A 172 29.37 13.71 23.83
C ALA A 172 28.81 13.33 22.44
N GLY A 173 28.47 14.32 21.60
CA GLY A 173 28.06 14.14 20.21
C GLY A 173 29.21 13.83 19.24
N GLN A 174 30.46 13.75 19.72
CA GLN A 174 31.65 13.43 18.92
C GLN A 174 32.37 12.14 19.37
N GLY A 175 31.90 11.45 20.40
CA GLY A 175 32.50 10.21 20.91
C GLY A 175 31.51 9.25 21.56
N ALA A 176 31.96 8.09 21.99
CA ALA A 176 31.09 7.09 22.65
C ALA A 176 31.47 6.93 24.12
N SER A 177 30.51 6.61 24.98
CA SER A 177 30.72 6.26 26.38
C SER A 177 29.83 5.11 26.79
N LEU A 178 30.41 4.13 27.49
CA LEU A 178 29.66 3.03 28.09
C LEU A 178 28.74 3.55 29.21
N LEU A 179 29.11 4.61 29.94
CA LEU A 179 28.38 5.02 31.13
C LEU A 179 27.00 5.61 30.83
N VAL A 180 26.85 6.29 29.69
CA VAL A 180 25.66 7.08 29.34
C VAL A 180 25.35 6.98 27.82
N PRO A 181 25.00 5.78 27.33
CA PRO A 181 24.88 5.51 25.90
C PRO A 181 23.71 6.24 25.23
N PHE A 182 22.56 6.41 25.90
CA PHE A 182 21.43 7.17 25.34
C PHE A 182 21.77 8.64 25.16
N TYR A 183 22.50 9.23 26.11
CA TYR A 183 22.91 10.63 25.98
C TYR A 183 23.85 10.83 24.79
N HIS A 184 24.89 9.99 24.65
CA HIS A 184 25.81 10.07 23.51
C HIS A 184 25.10 9.85 22.17
N ALA A 185 24.21 8.86 22.08
CA ALA A 185 23.41 8.60 20.88
C ALA A 185 22.52 9.81 20.51
N ALA A 186 21.81 10.37 21.48
CA ALA A 186 20.97 11.55 21.27
C ALA A 186 21.78 12.76 20.80
N LYS A 187 22.93 13.03 21.42
CA LYS A 187 23.78 14.18 21.06
C LYS A 187 24.47 14.01 19.70
N HIS A 188 24.81 12.78 19.30
CA HIS A 188 25.19 12.47 17.90
C HIS A 188 24.06 12.79 16.93
N GLY A 189 22.84 12.36 17.26
CA GLY A 189 21.66 12.63 16.46
C GLY A 189 21.43 14.13 16.23
N VAL A 190 21.61 14.96 17.26
CA VAL A 190 21.49 16.43 17.14
C VAL A 190 22.58 17.02 16.23
N VAL A 191 23.83 16.55 16.32
CA VAL A 191 24.93 17.00 15.44
C VAL A 191 24.63 16.66 13.98
N ALA A 192 24.25 15.42 13.70
CA ALA A 192 23.91 14.97 12.36
C ALA A 192 22.70 15.75 11.80
N PHE A 193 21.64 15.88 12.60
CA PHE A 193 20.43 16.61 12.24
C PHE A 193 20.72 18.08 11.89
N THR A 194 21.57 18.75 12.69
CA THR A 194 21.98 20.14 12.43
C THR A 194 22.67 20.26 11.08
N ARG A 195 23.63 19.39 10.78
CA ARG A 195 24.35 19.37 9.49
C ARG A 195 23.41 19.09 8.32
N SER A 196 22.42 18.22 8.49
CA SER A 196 21.42 17.93 7.46
C SER A 196 20.55 19.14 7.09
N LEU A 197 20.45 20.15 7.95
CA LEU A 197 19.67 21.36 7.70
C LEU A 197 20.51 22.55 7.18
N ALA A 198 21.80 22.35 6.91
CA ALA A 198 22.72 23.41 6.47
C ALA A 198 22.21 24.20 5.25
N GLY A 199 21.65 23.51 4.26
CA GLY A 199 21.18 24.12 3.01
C GLY A 199 19.97 25.07 3.15
N LEU A 200 19.32 25.13 4.32
CA LEU A 200 18.24 26.08 4.57
C LEU A 200 18.73 27.54 4.67
N ASP A 201 19.99 27.75 5.05
CA ASP A 201 20.57 29.09 5.24
C ASP A 201 20.62 29.83 3.89
N GLU A 202 21.20 29.21 2.87
CA GLU A 202 21.29 29.80 1.52
C GLU A 202 19.92 29.99 0.87
N LYS A 203 19.04 28.97 0.96
CA LYS A 203 17.78 28.95 0.21
C LYS A 203 16.66 29.79 0.84
N PHE A 204 16.59 29.81 2.17
CA PHE A 204 15.46 30.41 2.89
C PHE A 204 15.91 31.47 3.92
N GLY A 205 17.21 31.68 4.11
CA GLY A 205 17.73 32.53 5.19
C GLY A 205 17.53 31.93 6.59
N ILE A 206 17.28 30.62 6.70
CA ILE A 206 17.09 29.92 7.98
C ILE A 206 18.37 29.17 8.32
N ARG A 207 19.16 29.74 9.23
CA ARG A 207 20.42 29.14 9.67
C ARG A 207 20.19 28.23 10.87
N VAL A 208 20.65 26.99 10.78
CA VAL A 208 20.59 25.99 11.85
C VAL A 208 22.01 25.59 12.24
N ASN A 209 22.42 25.94 13.46
CA ASN A 209 23.75 25.64 14.00
C ASN A 209 23.63 24.94 15.36
N ALA A 210 24.69 24.28 15.82
CA ALA A 210 24.70 23.61 17.12
C ALA A 210 25.92 24.01 17.95
N CYS A 211 25.67 24.37 19.20
CA CYS A 211 26.68 24.45 20.24
C CYS A 211 26.88 23.06 20.87
N CYS A 212 28.13 22.65 21.09
CA CYS A 212 28.53 21.39 21.71
C CYS A 212 29.31 21.67 23.00
N PRO A 213 28.63 21.91 24.13
CA PRO A 213 29.31 22.20 25.39
C PRO A 213 30.05 20.98 25.94
N GLY A 214 31.19 21.25 26.57
CA GLY A 214 31.97 20.35 27.42
C GLY A 214 31.35 20.19 28.80
N ILE A 215 32.17 20.19 29.84
CA ILE A 215 31.72 20.04 31.22
C ILE A 215 31.40 21.43 31.78
N ILE A 216 30.10 21.72 31.98
CA ILE A 216 29.63 23.06 32.35
C ILE A 216 29.04 23.06 33.75
N LYS A 217 29.51 23.98 34.60
CA LYS A 217 29.10 24.07 36.01
C LYS A 217 27.67 24.59 36.12
N THR A 218 26.72 23.68 36.11
CA THR A 218 25.28 23.97 36.14
C THR A 218 24.57 23.12 37.19
N PRO A 219 23.32 23.47 37.57
CA PRO A 219 22.51 22.64 38.44
C PRO A 219 22.30 21.20 37.93
N LEU A 220 22.40 20.99 36.60
CA LEU A 220 22.30 19.66 36.00
C LEU A 220 23.38 18.69 36.52
N TRP A 221 24.55 19.20 36.93
CA TRP A 221 25.62 18.46 37.59
C TRP A 221 25.57 18.62 39.12
N THR A 222 25.55 19.86 39.59
CA THR A 222 25.78 20.20 41.00
C THR A 222 24.65 19.80 41.96
N ASP A 223 23.41 19.69 41.49
CA ASP A 223 22.27 19.29 42.34
C ASP A 223 22.13 17.75 42.45
N ASN A 224 22.97 16.98 41.75
CA ASN A 224 22.90 15.52 41.75
C ASN A 224 24.24 14.89 42.18
N PRO A 225 24.34 14.41 43.44
CA PRO A 225 25.55 13.78 43.96
C PRO A 225 26.04 12.59 43.14
N ASP A 226 25.14 11.82 42.50
CA ASP A 226 25.54 10.69 41.65
C ASP A 226 26.23 11.15 40.37
N LYS A 227 25.88 12.33 39.85
CA LYS A 227 26.57 12.92 38.69
C LYS A 227 27.91 13.52 39.07
N MET A 228 28.05 14.06 40.29
CA MET A 228 29.34 14.58 40.76
C MET A 228 30.43 13.50 40.83
N LYS A 229 30.06 12.20 40.93
CA LYS A 229 31.02 11.07 40.89
C LYS A 229 31.81 10.95 39.59
N TYR A 230 31.26 11.47 38.49
CA TYR A 230 31.99 11.45 37.24
C TYR A 230 33.15 12.45 37.34
N PHE A 231 32.93 13.63 37.93
CA PHE A 231 33.88 14.74 37.96
C PHE A 231 34.96 14.57 39.04
N ASP A 232 36.23 14.70 38.66
CA ASP A 232 37.37 14.77 39.58
C ASP A 232 37.76 16.24 39.81
N GLU A 233 37.50 16.78 41.01
CA GLU A 233 37.77 18.19 41.33
C GLU A 233 39.24 18.60 41.24
N GLU A 234 40.19 17.65 41.31
CA GLU A 234 41.61 17.95 41.20
C GLU A 234 42.12 17.96 39.75
N LYS A 235 41.41 17.26 38.85
CA LYS A 235 41.86 17.06 37.46
C LYS A 235 40.96 17.73 36.44
N ASP A 236 39.65 17.74 36.62
CA ASP A 236 38.71 18.20 35.61
C ASP A 236 38.44 19.71 35.75
N LEU A 237 38.19 20.39 34.61
CA LEU A 237 37.95 21.83 34.57
C LEU A 237 36.51 22.16 34.17
N TRP A 238 35.90 23.09 34.90
CA TRP A 238 34.56 23.60 34.58
C TRP A 238 34.65 24.77 33.60
N ALA A 239 33.89 24.71 32.51
CA ALA A 239 33.44 25.92 31.83
C ALA A 239 32.18 26.49 32.52
N THR A 240 31.96 27.77 32.31
CA THR A 240 30.81 28.51 32.84
C THR A 240 29.65 28.50 31.85
N PRO A 241 28.39 28.49 32.32
CA PRO A 241 27.24 28.60 31.42
C PRO A 241 27.19 29.92 30.64
N GLU A 242 27.84 30.98 31.14
CA GLU A 242 28.02 32.26 30.47
C GLU A 242 28.92 32.16 29.23
N GLU A 243 30.06 31.47 29.32
CA GLU A 243 30.93 31.22 28.15
C GLU A 243 30.17 30.49 27.03
N VAL A 244 29.35 29.50 27.39
CA VAL A 244 28.51 28.77 26.44
C VAL A 244 27.46 29.68 25.82
N ALA A 245 26.81 30.54 26.62
CA ALA A 245 25.81 31.49 26.13
C ALA A 245 26.40 32.48 25.12
N GLU A 246 27.62 32.96 25.34
CA GLU A 246 28.33 33.83 24.38
C GLU A 246 28.63 33.08 23.07
N ALA A 247 29.10 31.82 23.14
CA ALA A 247 29.31 31.01 21.93
C ALA A 247 28.01 30.71 21.17
N MET A 248 26.90 30.49 21.90
CA MET A 248 25.57 30.38 21.28
C MET A 248 25.16 31.68 20.59
N LEU A 249 25.49 32.85 21.16
CA LEU A 249 25.24 34.14 20.53
C LEU A 249 26.11 34.32 19.27
N THR A 250 27.38 33.91 19.31
CA THR A 250 28.26 33.88 18.13
C THR A 250 27.66 33.04 16.99
N LEU A 251 27.13 31.84 17.29
CA LEU A 251 26.45 31.00 16.28
C LEU A 251 25.22 31.66 15.64
N VAL A 252 24.64 32.65 16.32
CA VAL A 252 23.43 33.38 15.90
C VAL A 252 23.77 34.63 15.09
N GLU A 253 24.72 35.45 15.56
CA GLU A 253 25.03 36.77 14.98
C GLU A 253 26.22 36.78 14.01
N ASP A 254 27.22 35.92 14.22
CA ASP A 254 28.46 35.93 13.41
C ASP A 254 28.19 35.36 12.01
N GLU A 255 28.55 36.12 10.97
CA GLU A 255 28.34 35.73 9.58
C GLU A 255 29.25 34.58 9.15
N GLU A 256 30.41 34.41 9.80
CA GLU A 256 31.36 33.31 9.53
C GLU A 256 30.79 31.94 9.97
N MET A 257 29.82 31.93 10.89
CA MET A 257 29.15 30.73 11.37
C MET A 257 28.02 30.30 10.42
N VAL A 258 28.37 29.76 9.26
CA VAL A 258 27.42 29.30 8.22
C VAL A 258 26.49 28.17 8.70
N GLY A 259 25.34 27.98 8.05
CA GLY A 259 24.41 26.88 8.35
C GLY A 259 25.09 25.51 8.42
N GLY A 260 24.75 24.74 9.46
CA GLY A 260 25.35 23.43 9.74
C GLY A 260 26.60 23.49 10.61
N THR A 261 27.03 24.66 11.07
CA THR A 261 28.20 24.82 11.94
C THR A 261 27.97 24.12 13.28
N ILE A 262 28.99 23.35 13.70
CA ILE A 262 29.05 22.67 14.99
C ILE A 262 30.20 23.30 15.78
N LEU A 263 29.88 24.03 16.85
CA LEU A 263 30.86 24.76 17.65
C LEU A 263 31.02 24.08 19.01
N GLU A 264 32.17 23.48 19.26
CA GLU A 264 32.52 22.93 20.57
C GLU A 264 33.04 24.03 21.48
N ILE A 265 32.58 24.01 22.74
CA ILE A 265 33.03 24.94 23.78
C ILE A 265 33.31 24.21 25.09
N GLY A 266 34.46 24.46 25.66
CA GLY A 266 34.89 23.99 26.99
C GLY A 266 35.72 25.06 27.68
N HIS A 267 36.29 24.75 28.84
CA HIS A 267 37.12 25.72 29.57
C HIS A 267 38.31 26.15 28.69
N GLU A 268 38.37 27.44 28.35
CA GLU A 268 39.36 28.04 27.44
C GLU A 268 39.46 27.38 26.04
N LEU A 269 38.43 26.64 25.62
CA LEU A 269 38.40 25.95 24.33
C LEU A 269 37.17 26.39 23.54
N THR A 270 37.38 26.90 22.34
CA THR A 270 36.32 27.07 21.34
C THR A 270 36.83 26.61 19.98
N ARG A 271 36.13 25.68 19.33
CA ARG A 271 36.54 25.18 18.01
C ARG A 271 35.36 24.75 17.14
N VAL A 272 35.45 25.01 15.85
CA VAL A 272 34.51 24.49 14.86
C VAL A 272 34.86 23.05 14.52
N VAL A 273 33.90 22.15 14.59
CA VAL A 273 34.09 20.72 14.33
C VAL A 273 33.98 20.43 12.84
N PRO A 274 35.06 19.98 12.17
CA PRO A 274 34.99 19.63 10.75
C PRO A 274 34.07 18.42 10.54
N MET A 275 33.45 18.36 9.36
CA MET A 275 32.55 17.25 9.00
C MET A 275 33.31 15.93 8.85
N PHE A 276 34.51 15.98 8.27
CA PHE A 276 35.38 14.84 8.01
C PHE A 276 36.72 15.02 8.71
N ASN A 277 37.39 13.91 9.01
CA ASN A 277 38.72 13.90 9.64
C ASN A 277 38.79 14.72 10.94
N ASN A 278 37.71 14.73 11.72
CA ASN A 278 37.71 15.33 13.06
C ASN A 278 38.78 14.61 13.90
N PRO A 279 39.84 15.30 14.38
CA PRO A 279 40.93 14.67 15.14
C PRO A 279 40.50 14.19 16.54
N GLY A 280 39.23 14.39 16.91
CA GLY A 280 38.71 14.11 18.24
C GLY A 280 39.09 15.21 19.23
N LEU A 281 38.55 15.13 20.43
CA LEU A 281 38.91 16.01 21.54
C LEU A 281 40.17 15.47 22.23
N LYS A 282 41.13 16.36 22.53
CA LYS A 282 42.31 16.05 23.33
C LYS A 282 42.45 17.13 24.39
N GLY A 283 42.55 16.75 25.66
CA GLY A 283 42.80 17.67 26.76
C GLY A 283 41.73 17.67 27.86
N VAL A 284 42.11 18.27 28.98
CA VAL A 284 41.42 18.20 30.28
C VAL A 284 40.09 18.96 30.30
N ALA A 285 39.91 19.94 29.41
CA ALA A 285 38.69 20.75 29.30
C ALA A 285 37.47 20.01 28.71
N THR A 286 37.62 18.75 28.28
CA THR A 286 36.64 18.05 27.42
C THR A 286 36.40 16.59 27.78
N SER A 287 37.18 16.04 28.71
CA SER A 287 37.09 14.66 29.15
C SER A 287 37.06 14.63 30.66
N ILE A 288 36.18 13.79 31.19
CA ILE A 288 36.03 13.56 32.62
C ILE A 288 36.95 12.41 33.01
N THR A 289 37.75 12.58 34.06
CA THR A 289 38.77 11.59 34.45
C THR A 289 38.27 10.51 35.41
N GLY A 290 37.11 10.69 36.07
CA GLY A 290 36.52 9.73 37.03
C GLY A 290 35.84 8.48 36.45
N ASN A 291 36.06 8.13 35.18
CA ASN A 291 35.26 7.09 34.50
C ASN A 291 35.57 5.64 34.93
N ALA A 292 36.78 5.35 35.43
CA ALA A 292 37.24 3.96 35.57
C ALA A 292 36.45 3.15 36.62
N SER A 293 36.14 3.74 37.77
CA SER A 293 35.34 3.08 38.82
C SER A 293 33.88 2.90 38.40
N LEU A 294 33.29 3.91 37.75
CA LEU A 294 31.91 3.89 37.26
C LEU A 294 31.71 2.85 36.15
N ILE A 295 32.72 2.61 35.31
CA ILE A 295 32.66 1.57 34.28
C ILE A 295 32.57 0.19 34.94
N ASN A 296 33.31 -0.04 36.03
CA ASN A 296 33.20 -1.27 36.80
C ASN A 296 31.81 -1.41 37.45
N GLU A 297 31.21 -0.34 37.96
CA GLU A 297 29.83 -0.37 38.47
C GLU A 297 28.82 -0.80 37.40
N VAL A 298 29.00 -0.34 36.14
CA VAL A 298 28.17 -0.79 35.01
C VAL A 298 28.39 -2.29 34.74
N TYR A 299 29.64 -2.75 34.70
CA TYR A 299 29.93 -4.18 34.52
C TYR A 299 29.35 -5.04 35.64
N ASP A 300 29.43 -4.61 36.90
CA ASP A 300 28.84 -5.29 38.05
C ASP A 300 27.30 -5.32 37.96
N THR A 301 26.70 -4.20 37.51
CA THR A 301 25.26 -4.10 37.29
C THR A 301 24.80 -5.08 36.22
N VAL A 302 25.52 -5.16 35.09
CA VAL A 302 25.22 -6.09 33.99
C VAL A 302 25.52 -7.55 34.36
N ALA A 303 26.52 -7.78 35.22
CA ALA A 303 26.87 -9.11 35.73
C ALA A 303 25.86 -9.64 36.76
N THR A 304 24.96 -8.79 37.28
CA THR A 304 23.91 -9.21 38.20
C THR A 304 22.93 -10.16 37.52
N GLU A 305 22.73 -11.34 38.09
CA GLU A 305 21.84 -12.36 37.52
C GLU A 305 20.40 -11.82 37.39
N GLY A 306 19.88 -11.76 36.16
CA GLY A 306 18.56 -11.19 35.87
C GLY A 306 18.55 -9.70 35.48
N TRP A 307 19.71 -9.07 35.29
CA TRP A 307 19.80 -7.74 34.68
C TRP A 307 19.02 -7.70 33.35
N GLY A 308 18.17 -6.67 33.18
CA GLY A 308 17.27 -6.52 32.03
C GLY A 308 15.96 -7.32 32.08
N LYS A 309 15.73 -8.16 33.10
CA LYS A 309 14.43 -8.83 33.30
C LYS A 309 13.49 -7.92 34.09
N ILE A 310 12.26 -7.74 33.60
CA ILE A 310 11.17 -7.10 34.35
C ILE A 310 11.00 -7.89 35.65
N LEU A 311 11.25 -7.27 36.80
CA LEU A 311 11.10 -7.92 38.11
C LEU A 311 9.61 -8.07 38.44
N ALA A 312 8.95 -9.02 37.77
CA ALA A 312 7.89 -9.77 38.39
C ALA A 312 8.55 -10.86 39.26
N GLY A 313 7.99 -11.15 40.44
CA GLY A 313 8.63 -11.95 41.49
C GLY A 313 9.23 -13.31 41.03
N PRO A 314 10.01 -14.00 41.90
CA PRO A 314 10.82 -15.17 41.51
C PRO A 314 10.08 -16.32 40.80
N GLN A 315 8.75 -16.44 40.97
CA GLN A 315 7.93 -17.41 40.24
C GLN A 315 7.63 -17.00 38.79
N THR A 316 7.68 -15.71 38.45
CA THR A 316 7.30 -15.15 37.14
C THR A 316 8.47 -15.18 36.13
N ILE A 317 9.71 -15.05 36.61
CA ILE A 317 10.93 -15.07 35.77
C ILE A 317 11.21 -16.46 35.18
N ALA A 318 11.00 -17.53 35.96
CA ALA A 318 11.13 -18.91 35.48
C ALA A 318 10.05 -19.25 34.43
N MET A 319 8.84 -18.71 34.60
CA MET A 319 7.72 -18.93 33.68
C MET A 319 7.89 -18.20 32.34
N ALA A 320 8.46 -17.00 32.31
CA ALA A 320 8.70 -16.27 31.05
C ALA A 320 9.78 -16.91 30.14
N ALA A 321 10.82 -17.51 30.74
CA ALA A 321 11.81 -18.27 29.98
C ALA A 321 11.22 -19.58 29.42
N VAL A 322 10.42 -20.26 30.24
CA VAL A 322 9.64 -21.44 29.83
C VAL A 322 8.64 -21.09 28.73
N ALA A 323 7.94 -19.97 28.82
CA ALA A 323 7.00 -19.52 27.80
C ALA A 323 7.68 -19.30 26.45
N ARG A 324 8.82 -18.59 26.42
CA ARG A 324 9.63 -18.43 25.20
C ARG A 324 10.12 -19.75 24.61
N GLU A 325 10.55 -20.68 25.45
CA GLU A 325 10.94 -22.03 25.01
C GLU A 325 9.75 -22.77 24.37
N LEU A 326 8.55 -22.65 24.95
CA LEU A 326 7.34 -23.26 24.39
C LEU A 326 6.86 -22.55 23.11
N GLU A 327 7.01 -21.23 23.00
CA GLU A 327 6.75 -20.47 21.77
C GLU A 327 7.68 -20.90 20.62
N ASP A 328 8.96 -21.15 20.87
CA ASP A 328 9.90 -21.66 19.86
C ASP A 328 9.44 -23.03 19.30
N TYR A 329 8.92 -23.91 20.15
CA TYR A 329 8.34 -25.18 19.67
C TYR A 329 7.11 -24.97 18.78
N LEU A 330 6.27 -23.97 19.06
CA LEU A 330 5.13 -23.61 18.21
C LEU A 330 5.61 -23.05 16.86
N GLN A 331 6.53 -22.08 16.88
CA GLN A 331 7.05 -21.44 15.66
C GLN A 331 7.83 -22.41 14.76
N SER A 332 8.57 -23.34 15.35
CA SER A 332 9.33 -24.36 14.61
C SER A 332 8.49 -25.57 14.16
N GLY A 333 7.18 -25.60 14.43
CA GLY A 333 6.30 -26.71 14.08
C GLY A 333 6.53 -28.01 14.87
N ARG A 334 7.34 -27.96 15.94
CA ARG A 334 7.71 -29.10 16.78
C ARG A 334 6.70 -29.34 17.91
N TYR A 335 5.42 -29.46 17.55
CA TYR A 335 4.30 -29.46 18.50
C TYR A 335 4.32 -30.64 19.50
N LYS A 336 4.73 -31.83 19.06
CA LYS A 336 4.80 -33.03 19.93
C LYS A 336 5.85 -32.88 21.03
N ASP A 337 6.99 -32.31 20.69
CA ASP A 337 8.10 -32.08 21.63
C ASP A 337 7.70 -31.00 22.64
N GLY A 338 7.10 -29.90 22.15
CA GLY A 338 6.53 -28.85 22.97
C GLY A 338 5.46 -29.35 23.94
N LEU A 339 4.51 -30.15 23.47
CA LEU A 339 3.47 -30.76 24.31
C LEU A 339 4.06 -31.68 25.38
N SER A 340 5.05 -32.51 25.04
CA SER A 340 5.74 -33.39 25.99
C SER A 340 6.44 -32.61 27.10
N LYS A 341 7.14 -31.52 26.74
CA LYS A 341 7.78 -30.62 27.69
C LYS A 341 6.73 -29.92 28.58
N CYS A 342 5.66 -29.41 27.99
CA CYS A 342 4.57 -28.75 28.71
C CYS A 342 3.90 -29.68 29.73
N ASN A 343 3.61 -30.92 29.33
CA ASN A 343 3.06 -31.95 30.22
C ASN A 343 3.98 -32.28 31.41
N LYS A 344 5.31 -32.30 31.21
CA LYS A 344 6.28 -32.50 32.31
C LYS A 344 6.25 -31.34 33.31
N LEU A 345 6.06 -30.11 32.83
CA LEU A 345 5.98 -28.91 33.68
C LEU A 345 4.66 -28.83 34.44
N LEU A 346 3.54 -29.18 33.80
CA LEU A 346 2.22 -29.25 34.43
C LEU A 346 2.16 -30.29 35.56
N LYS A 347 2.96 -31.36 35.53
CA LYS A 347 3.07 -32.29 36.67
C LYS A 347 3.58 -31.60 37.94
N LYS A 348 4.42 -30.58 37.81
CA LYS A 348 4.95 -29.80 38.95
C LYS A 348 4.01 -28.67 39.36
N SER A 349 3.30 -28.08 38.39
CA SER A 349 2.39 -26.95 38.60
C SER A 349 1.06 -27.14 37.84
N PRO A 350 0.16 -28.03 38.32
CA PRO A 350 -1.05 -28.44 37.56
C PRO A 350 -2.06 -27.32 37.31
N ALA A 351 -2.04 -26.29 38.17
CA ALA A 351 -2.98 -25.18 38.14
C ALA A 351 -2.44 -23.92 37.42
N ASN A 352 -1.28 -24.00 36.78
CA ASN A 352 -0.67 -22.85 36.11
C ASN A 352 -1.40 -22.53 34.79
N ASN A 353 -2.06 -21.37 34.73
CA ASN A 353 -2.90 -20.98 33.59
C ASN A 353 -2.09 -20.81 32.29
N GLN A 354 -0.84 -20.33 32.36
CA GLN A 354 0.01 -20.11 31.19
C GLN A 354 0.49 -21.44 30.59
N LEU A 355 0.85 -22.43 31.43
CA LEU A 355 1.16 -23.78 30.95
C LEU A 355 -0.07 -24.50 30.38
N LEU A 356 -1.25 -24.29 30.97
CA LEU A 356 -2.50 -24.84 30.43
C LEU A 356 -2.83 -24.22 29.06
N TYR A 357 -2.62 -22.91 28.89
CA TYR A 357 -2.71 -22.24 27.58
C TYR A 357 -1.77 -22.91 26.56
N PHE A 358 -0.48 -23.04 26.84
CA PHE A 358 0.47 -23.66 25.90
C PHE A 358 0.09 -25.11 25.57
N LYS A 359 -0.36 -25.89 26.57
CA LYS A 359 -0.85 -27.24 26.34
C LYS A 359 -2.02 -27.24 25.35
N ALA A 360 -3.01 -26.38 25.56
CA ALA A 360 -4.14 -26.26 24.64
C ALA A 360 -3.69 -25.81 23.24
N ASN A 361 -2.79 -24.83 23.13
CA ASN A 361 -2.26 -24.36 21.85
C ASN A 361 -1.62 -25.51 21.05
N PHE A 362 -0.69 -26.28 21.66
CA PHE A 362 -0.09 -27.44 21.00
C PHE A 362 -1.13 -28.48 20.56
N LEU A 363 -2.16 -28.74 21.38
CA LEU A 363 -3.23 -29.68 21.02
C LEU A 363 -4.03 -29.19 19.81
N PHE A 364 -4.38 -27.90 19.76
CA PHE A 364 -5.03 -27.30 18.60
C PHE A 364 -4.13 -27.34 17.35
N SER A 365 -2.83 -27.01 17.47
CA SER A 365 -1.88 -27.09 16.35
C SER A 365 -1.70 -28.52 15.79
N MET A 366 -2.00 -29.54 16.61
CA MET A 366 -1.98 -30.95 16.21
C MET A 366 -3.36 -31.50 15.85
N MET A 367 -4.39 -30.66 15.73
CA MET A 367 -5.78 -31.05 15.46
C MET A 367 -6.40 -32.00 16.52
N GLN A 368 -5.90 -31.98 17.75
CA GLN A 368 -6.43 -32.74 18.89
C GLN A 368 -7.50 -31.91 19.62
N LEU A 369 -8.60 -31.64 18.92
CA LEU A 369 -9.60 -30.63 19.31
C LEU A 369 -10.33 -30.96 20.62
N ASP A 370 -10.64 -32.23 20.90
CA ASP A 370 -11.40 -32.62 22.09
C ASP A 370 -10.65 -32.30 23.40
N GLU A 371 -9.37 -32.71 23.48
CA GLU A 371 -8.54 -32.45 24.67
C GLU A 371 -8.19 -30.96 24.78
N GLY A 372 -7.89 -30.31 23.64
CA GLY A 372 -7.65 -28.87 23.59
C GLY A 372 -8.86 -28.07 24.09
N ASN A 373 -10.07 -28.47 23.67
CA ASN A 373 -11.31 -27.87 24.13
C ASN A 373 -11.53 -28.06 25.62
N GLN A 374 -11.31 -29.24 26.21
CA GLN A 374 -11.49 -29.42 27.65
C GLN A 374 -10.65 -28.45 28.49
N ILE A 375 -9.40 -28.20 28.08
CA ILE A 375 -8.51 -27.27 28.76
C ILE A 375 -8.97 -25.83 28.56
N LEU A 376 -9.42 -25.48 27.36
CA LEU A 376 -9.95 -24.15 27.08
C LEU A 376 -11.22 -23.84 27.91
N ASP A 377 -12.11 -24.81 28.17
CA ASP A 377 -13.24 -24.64 29.11
C ASP A 377 -12.77 -24.32 30.52
N GLN A 378 -11.73 -25.04 30.96
CA GLN A 378 -11.14 -24.88 32.28
C GLN A 378 -10.55 -23.48 32.47
N LEU A 379 -9.91 -22.93 31.43
CA LEU A 379 -9.34 -21.58 31.43
C LEU A 379 -10.41 -20.50 31.43
N CYS A 380 -11.44 -20.63 30.58
CA CYS A 380 -12.52 -19.64 30.48
C CYS A 380 -13.42 -19.58 31.72
N SER A 381 -13.51 -20.66 32.49
CA SER A 381 -14.35 -20.77 33.70
C SER A 381 -13.55 -20.69 35.01
N ARG A 382 -12.31 -20.16 34.97
CA ARG A 382 -11.40 -20.14 36.12
C ARG A 382 -11.94 -19.33 37.30
N ASN A 383 -11.69 -19.82 38.52
CA ASN A 383 -11.96 -19.10 39.77
C ASN A 383 -10.71 -19.18 40.69
N PRO A 384 -10.06 -18.07 41.07
CA PRO A 384 -10.38 -16.69 40.68
C PRO A 384 -10.23 -16.47 39.15
N PRO A 385 -10.98 -15.52 38.56
CA PRO A 385 -10.89 -15.21 37.14
C PRO A 385 -9.48 -14.79 36.71
N ILE A 386 -9.11 -15.12 35.47
CA ILE A 386 -7.90 -14.59 34.85
C ILE A 386 -8.12 -13.09 34.62
N VAL A 387 -7.22 -12.25 35.15
CA VAL A 387 -7.26 -10.78 35.00
C VAL A 387 -6.04 -10.22 34.26
N ASP A 388 -5.06 -11.08 33.95
CA ASP A 388 -3.91 -10.73 33.12
C ASP A 388 -4.37 -10.51 31.67
N LEU A 389 -4.19 -9.29 31.15
CA LEU A 389 -4.67 -8.89 29.83
C LEU A 389 -4.03 -9.67 28.68
N ASN A 390 -2.75 -10.05 28.81
CA ASN A 390 -2.04 -10.78 27.77
C ASN A 390 -2.55 -12.21 27.74
N LEU A 391 -2.61 -12.87 28.90
CA LEU A 391 -3.12 -14.23 28.98
C LEU A 391 -4.61 -14.33 28.61
N ILE A 392 -5.45 -13.34 28.93
CA ILE A 392 -6.83 -13.30 28.43
C ILE A 392 -6.86 -13.24 26.91
N SER A 393 -6.01 -12.42 26.28
CA SER A 393 -5.93 -12.31 24.82
C SER A 393 -5.49 -13.64 24.20
N ASP A 394 -4.48 -14.27 24.78
CA ASP A 394 -3.94 -15.55 24.33
C ASP A 394 -5.01 -16.67 24.42
N VAL A 395 -5.78 -16.70 25.51
CA VAL A 395 -6.88 -17.67 25.67
C VAL A 395 -8.06 -17.36 24.74
N ASP A 396 -8.34 -16.09 24.44
CA ASP A 396 -9.33 -15.69 23.44
C ASP A 396 -8.89 -16.11 22.02
N GLU A 397 -7.60 -16.04 21.71
CA GLU A 397 -7.03 -16.56 20.45
C GLU A 397 -7.20 -18.09 20.34
N LEU A 398 -7.00 -18.84 21.43
CA LEU A 398 -7.33 -20.27 21.43
C LEU A 398 -8.82 -20.54 21.17
N ALA A 399 -9.70 -19.67 21.66
CA ALA A 399 -11.13 -19.77 21.36
C ALA A 399 -11.41 -19.51 19.88
N THR A 400 -10.71 -18.56 19.24
CA THR A 400 -10.74 -18.37 17.79
C THR A 400 -10.25 -19.62 17.06
N MET A 401 -9.13 -20.22 17.49
CA MET A 401 -8.60 -21.46 16.90
C MET A 401 -9.59 -22.63 17.03
N ALA A 402 -10.32 -22.71 18.14
CA ALA A 402 -11.28 -23.78 18.37
C ALA A 402 -12.48 -23.75 17.40
N VAL A 403 -12.79 -22.58 16.85
CA VAL A 403 -13.87 -22.36 15.86
C VAL A 403 -13.31 -21.98 14.49
N MET A 404 -12.01 -22.17 14.25
CA MET A 404 -11.35 -21.73 13.01
C MET A 404 -11.90 -22.40 11.75
N ASP A 405 -12.59 -23.53 11.89
CA ASP A 405 -13.22 -24.25 10.79
C ASP A 405 -14.61 -23.69 10.42
N ASP A 406 -15.18 -22.82 11.26
CA ASP A 406 -16.47 -22.18 11.02
C ASP A 406 -16.29 -21.01 10.05
N TYR A 407 -16.78 -21.20 8.81
CA TYR A 407 -16.78 -20.18 7.76
C TYR A 407 -18.21 -19.87 7.26
N PRO A 408 -18.54 -18.61 6.96
CA PRO A 408 -17.74 -17.40 7.19
C PRO A 408 -17.44 -17.20 8.68
N ARG A 409 -16.36 -16.48 8.99
CA ARG A 409 -15.88 -16.32 10.36
C ARG A 409 -17.03 -15.85 11.27
N PRO A 410 -17.23 -16.48 12.44
CA PRO A 410 -18.33 -16.12 13.31
C PRO A 410 -18.15 -14.70 13.85
N LEU A 411 -19.27 -13.97 14.01
CA LEU A 411 -19.27 -12.59 14.53
C LEU A 411 -18.96 -12.49 16.03
N SER A 412 -18.80 -13.64 16.70
CA SER A 412 -18.38 -13.79 18.09
C SER A 412 -17.65 -15.11 18.29
N ASN A 413 -16.70 -15.16 19.23
CA ASN A 413 -16.07 -16.41 19.70
C ASN A 413 -16.98 -17.22 20.66
N GLY A 414 -18.27 -16.87 20.73
CA GLY A 414 -19.29 -17.60 21.46
C GLY A 414 -19.25 -17.38 22.98
N GLN A 415 -20.14 -18.09 23.68
CA GLN A 415 -20.37 -17.89 25.11
C GLN A 415 -19.13 -18.18 25.96
N ARG A 416 -18.24 -19.07 25.51
CA ARG A 416 -17.05 -19.47 26.26
C ARG A 416 -16.05 -18.32 26.40
N ALA A 417 -15.64 -17.73 25.28
CA ALA A 417 -14.82 -16.52 25.27
C ALA A 417 -15.55 -15.35 25.95
N GLY A 418 -16.86 -15.22 25.71
CA GLY A 418 -17.69 -14.23 26.40
C GLY A 418 -17.63 -14.33 27.93
N LYS A 419 -17.63 -15.54 28.50
CA LYS A 419 -17.47 -15.78 29.95
C LYS A 419 -16.10 -15.35 30.46
N LEU A 420 -15.02 -15.68 29.74
CA LEU A 420 -13.66 -15.24 30.09
C LEU A 420 -13.60 -13.71 30.27
N TRP A 421 -14.03 -12.97 29.24
CA TRP A 421 -14.02 -11.51 29.26
C TRP A 421 -14.96 -10.91 30.31
N THR A 422 -16.14 -11.51 30.51
CA THR A 422 -17.13 -11.04 31.49
C THR A 422 -16.64 -11.25 32.92
N ASN A 423 -16.06 -12.42 33.22
CA ASN A 423 -15.49 -12.72 34.52
C ASN A 423 -14.32 -11.79 34.84
N ALA A 424 -13.42 -11.55 33.88
CA ALA A 424 -12.33 -10.59 34.01
C ALA A 424 -12.85 -9.16 34.25
N THR A 425 -13.85 -8.74 33.48
CA THR A 425 -14.47 -7.40 33.61
C THR A 425 -15.12 -7.22 34.99
N ASN A 426 -15.84 -8.21 35.49
CA ASN A 426 -16.50 -8.16 36.79
C ASN A 426 -15.49 -8.19 37.96
N ALA A 427 -14.38 -8.89 37.79
CA ALA A 427 -13.29 -8.93 38.76
C ALA A 427 -12.45 -7.64 38.76
N ALA A 428 -12.52 -6.84 37.69
CA ALA A 428 -11.80 -5.59 37.58
C ALA A 428 -12.48 -4.45 38.36
N GLY A 429 -11.69 -3.65 39.09
CA GLY A 429 -12.19 -2.43 39.73
C GLY A 429 -12.66 -1.38 38.71
N LYS A 430 -13.24 -0.26 39.19
CA LYS A 430 -13.80 0.82 38.35
C LYS A 430 -12.89 1.28 37.20
N ASN A 431 -11.57 1.33 37.43
CA ASN A 431 -10.59 1.75 36.42
C ASN A 431 -10.16 0.62 35.46
N GLY A 432 -10.33 -0.66 35.84
CA GLY A 432 -9.93 -1.82 35.03
C GLY A 432 -10.98 -2.26 34.00
N VAL A 433 -12.26 -1.92 34.22
CA VAL A 433 -13.36 -2.24 33.28
C VAL A 433 -13.12 -1.65 31.90
N ILE A 434 -12.68 -0.39 31.81
CA ILE A 434 -12.37 0.27 30.52
C ILE A 434 -11.17 -0.40 29.86
N ALA A 435 -10.08 -0.65 30.58
CA ALA A 435 -8.87 -1.25 30.01
C ALA A 435 -9.12 -2.64 29.41
N ILE A 436 -9.83 -3.52 30.15
CA ILE A 436 -10.20 -4.87 29.69
C ILE A 436 -11.06 -4.79 28.44
N ASN A 437 -12.12 -3.97 28.46
CA ASN A 437 -13.05 -3.90 27.34
C ASN A 437 -12.46 -3.14 26.15
N GLN A 438 -11.51 -2.24 26.34
CA GLN A 438 -10.76 -1.62 25.25
C GLN A 438 -9.84 -2.64 24.56
N LYS A 439 -9.19 -3.53 25.32
CA LYS A 439 -8.43 -4.65 24.74
C LYS A 439 -9.35 -5.61 23.98
N ARG A 440 -10.46 -6.06 24.59
CA ARG A 440 -11.49 -6.89 23.93
C ARG A 440 -12.00 -6.24 22.64
N PHE A 441 -12.34 -4.95 22.69
CA PHE A 441 -12.80 -4.20 21.51
C PHE A 441 -11.76 -4.17 20.40
N THR A 442 -10.48 -4.01 20.74
CA THR A 442 -9.38 -3.99 19.77
C THR A 442 -9.26 -5.32 19.04
N ILE A 443 -9.24 -6.42 19.79
CA ILE A 443 -9.14 -7.77 19.23
C ILE A 443 -10.39 -8.07 18.38
N ALA A 444 -11.58 -7.78 18.92
CA ALA A 444 -12.83 -8.03 18.22
C ALA A 444 -12.95 -7.27 16.88
N VAL A 445 -12.59 -5.98 16.83
CA VAL A 445 -12.55 -5.22 15.56
C VAL A 445 -11.47 -5.76 14.62
N SER A 446 -10.30 -6.12 15.17
CA SER A 446 -9.21 -6.70 14.38
C SER A 446 -9.60 -8.03 13.74
N GLU A 447 -10.51 -8.78 14.32
CA GLU A 447 -10.97 -10.08 13.82
C GLU A 447 -12.37 -10.03 13.19
N GLN A 448 -12.95 -8.84 13.03
CA GLN A 448 -14.33 -8.64 12.52
C GLN A 448 -15.42 -9.33 13.35
N ARG A 449 -15.16 -9.57 14.64
CA ARG A 449 -16.13 -10.10 15.61
C ARG A 449 -17.03 -8.99 16.12
N TRP A 450 -17.91 -8.51 15.25
CA TRP A 450 -18.72 -7.31 15.50
C TRP A 450 -19.64 -7.46 16.73
N GLN A 451 -20.10 -8.67 17.08
CA GLN A 451 -20.94 -8.90 18.26
C GLN A 451 -20.12 -8.75 19.56
N ASP A 452 -18.88 -9.22 19.56
CA ASP A 452 -17.95 -9.05 20.68
C ASP A 452 -17.53 -7.57 20.84
N ALA A 453 -17.31 -6.88 19.72
CA ALA A 453 -17.00 -5.45 19.71
C ALA A 453 -18.17 -4.61 20.28
N ALA A 454 -19.41 -4.92 19.90
CA ALA A 454 -20.61 -4.28 20.44
C ALA A 454 -20.73 -4.51 21.96
N THR A 455 -20.51 -5.74 22.42
CA THR A 455 -20.55 -6.10 23.84
C THR A 455 -19.52 -5.31 24.65
N ALA A 456 -18.28 -5.20 24.14
CA ALA A 456 -17.24 -4.40 24.78
C ALA A 456 -17.60 -2.91 24.86
N LEU A 457 -18.18 -2.34 23.79
CA LEU A 457 -18.66 -0.95 23.77
C LEU A 457 -19.80 -0.70 24.76
N ILE A 458 -20.73 -1.64 24.93
CA ILE A 458 -21.80 -1.53 25.92
C ILE A 458 -21.22 -1.45 27.33
N ALA A 459 -20.23 -2.28 27.66
CA ALA A 459 -19.55 -2.25 28.95
C ALA A 459 -18.82 -0.91 29.17
N MET A 460 -18.08 -0.41 28.17
CA MET A 460 -17.40 0.88 28.25
C MET A 460 -18.37 2.06 28.38
N LYS A 461 -19.49 2.06 27.63
CA LYS A 461 -20.55 3.08 27.75
C LYS A 461 -21.22 3.10 29.12
N LYS A 462 -21.38 1.92 29.74
CA LYS A 462 -21.93 1.83 31.11
C LYS A 462 -20.94 2.38 32.14
N ALA A 463 -19.64 2.16 31.94
CA ALA A 463 -18.59 2.68 32.81
C ALA A 463 -18.38 4.20 32.65
N ASP A 464 -18.49 4.73 31.43
CA ASP A 464 -18.35 6.16 31.11
C ASP A 464 -19.45 6.63 30.12
N PRO A 465 -20.65 6.96 30.64
CA PRO A 465 -21.79 7.37 29.80
C PRO A 465 -21.63 8.73 29.10
N ALA A 466 -20.72 9.58 29.59
CA ALA A 466 -20.48 10.93 29.08
C ALA A 466 -19.64 10.92 27.80
N ASN A 467 -18.86 9.85 27.58
CA ASN A 467 -17.98 9.74 26.43
C ASN A 467 -18.74 9.47 25.12
N LYS A 468 -18.90 10.51 24.32
CA LYS A 468 -19.58 10.47 23.02
C LYS A 468 -18.90 9.54 22.02
N LYS A 469 -17.59 9.31 22.12
CA LYS A 469 -16.82 8.46 21.17
C LYS A 469 -17.32 7.03 21.18
N TYR A 470 -17.60 6.48 22.36
CA TYR A 470 -18.17 5.13 22.47
C TYR A 470 -19.57 5.02 21.87
N LYS A 471 -20.36 6.11 21.89
CA LYS A 471 -21.68 6.14 21.25
C LYS A 471 -21.54 6.10 19.72
N LEU A 472 -20.66 6.92 19.15
CA LEU A 472 -20.40 6.95 17.70
C LEU A 472 -19.83 5.61 17.21
N ALA A 473 -18.84 5.05 17.90
CA ALA A 473 -18.29 3.74 17.59
C ALA A 473 -19.35 2.62 17.67
N HIS A 474 -20.25 2.69 18.65
CA HIS A 474 -21.34 1.72 18.77
C HIS A 474 -22.36 1.81 17.63
N ILE A 475 -22.69 3.02 17.15
CA ILE A 475 -23.53 3.19 15.96
C ILE A 475 -22.88 2.56 14.74
N ALA A 476 -21.58 2.81 14.52
CA ALA A 476 -20.85 2.23 13.41
C ALA A 476 -20.82 0.69 13.47
N ILE A 477 -20.53 0.12 14.65
CA ILE A 477 -20.52 -1.34 14.86
C ILE A 477 -21.92 -1.96 14.67
N GLN A 478 -22.99 -1.27 15.08
CA GLN A 478 -24.36 -1.75 14.85
C GLN A 478 -24.70 -1.79 13.35
N GLN A 479 -24.26 -0.77 12.59
CA GLN A 479 -24.43 -0.80 11.14
C GLN A 479 -23.64 -1.96 10.51
N LEU A 480 -22.38 -2.16 10.89
CA LEU A 480 -21.56 -3.29 10.41
C LEU A 480 -22.18 -4.66 10.78
N LEU A 481 -22.72 -4.80 11.99
CA LEU A 481 -23.47 -5.98 12.41
C LEU A 481 -24.69 -6.24 11.50
N SER A 482 -25.40 -5.18 11.12
CA SER A 482 -26.59 -5.31 10.26
C SER A 482 -26.28 -5.75 8.84
N GLU A 483 -25.01 -5.66 8.42
CA GLU A 483 -24.55 -6.04 7.08
C GLU A 483 -23.90 -7.43 7.09
N ALA A 484 -23.25 -7.79 8.20
CA ALA A 484 -22.52 -9.05 8.32
C ALA A 484 -23.37 -10.22 8.85
N ASP A 485 -24.44 -9.95 9.60
CA ASP A 485 -25.28 -11.00 10.21
C ASP A 485 -26.24 -11.62 9.18
N LYS A 486 -26.28 -12.95 9.10
CA LYS A 486 -27.17 -13.70 8.19
C LYS A 486 -28.61 -13.77 8.70
N ASP A 487 -28.84 -13.55 10.00
CA ASP A 487 -30.20 -13.51 10.56
C ASP A 487 -30.83 -12.14 10.30
N GLU A 488 -31.71 -12.05 9.30
CA GLU A 488 -32.36 -10.79 8.91
C GLU A 488 -33.13 -10.12 10.06
N LYS A 489 -33.63 -10.87 11.06
CA LYS A 489 -34.31 -10.26 12.21
C LYS A 489 -33.30 -9.50 13.09
N VAL A 490 -32.15 -10.11 13.35
CA VAL A 490 -31.07 -9.49 14.13
C VAL A 490 -30.44 -8.34 13.35
N ALA A 491 -30.19 -8.54 12.06
CA ALA A 491 -29.67 -7.52 11.16
C ALA A 491 -30.61 -6.31 11.09
N GLY A 492 -31.91 -6.53 10.86
CA GLY A 492 -32.93 -5.49 10.82
C GLY A 492 -33.05 -4.70 12.12
N MET A 493 -32.97 -5.37 13.28
CA MET A 493 -32.97 -4.70 14.58
C MET A 493 -31.75 -3.78 14.76
N ASN A 494 -30.55 -4.25 14.39
CA ASN A 494 -29.33 -3.46 14.47
C ASN A 494 -29.37 -2.24 13.53
N ARG A 495 -29.92 -2.41 12.31
CA ARG A 495 -30.14 -1.33 11.34
C ARG A 495 -31.01 -0.22 11.91
N ILE A 496 -32.16 -0.59 12.50
CA ILE A 496 -33.10 0.33 13.15
C ILE A 496 -32.44 1.05 14.34
N LEU A 497 -31.66 0.31 15.15
CA LEU A 497 -31.04 0.86 16.34
C LEU A 497 -29.92 1.86 16.00
N ALA A 498 -29.09 1.55 14.99
CA ALA A 498 -28.08 2.46 14.47
C ALA A 498 -28.71 3.76 13.96
N PHE A 499 -29.75 3.64 13.12
CA PHE A 499 -30.47 4.78 12.55
C PHE A 499 -31.14 5.65 13.63
N ARG A 500 -31.90 5.03 14.54
CA ARG A 500 -32.62 5.75 15.61
C ARG A 500 -31.66 6.47 16.55
N THR A 501 -30.56 5.83 16.94
CA THR A 501 -29.58 6.42 17.85
C THR A 501 -28.86 7.59 17.20
N LEU A 502 -28.53 7.47 15.92
CA LEU A 502 -27.88 8.53 15.15
C LEU A 502 -28.78 9.76 14.99
N LYS A 503 -30.07 9.58 14.64
CA LYS A 503 -31.02 10.69 14.46
C LYS A 503 -31.27 11.52 15.73
N GLN A 504 -30.98 10.96 16.90
CA GLN A 504 -31.06 11.65 18.19
C GLN A 504 -29.80 12.46 18.54
N LEU A 505 -28.71 12.32 17.79
CA LEU A 505 -27.47 13.05 18.03
C LEU A 505 -27.43 14.34 17.19
N PRO A 506 -27.08 15.50 17.78
CA PRO A 506 -26.83 16.70 17.00
C PRO A 506 -25.57 16.54 16.15
N VAL A 507 -25.60 17.11 14.94
CA VAL A 507 -24.42 17.20 14.07
C VAL A 507 -23.56 18.38 14.55
N GLU A 508 -22.44 18.08 15.21
CA GLU A 508 -21.53 19.07 15.79
C GLU A 508 -20.35 19.41 14.88
N ASP A 509 -20.02 18.54 13.91
CA ASP A 509 -18.91 18.71 12.98
C ASP A 509 -19.14 17.97 11.64
N SER A 510 -18.27 18.22 10.65
CA SER A 510 -18.36 17.62 9.32
C SER A 510 -18.16 16.10 9.30
N ALA A 511 -17.41 15.54 10.25
CA ALA A 511 -17.16 14.10 10.32
C ALA A 511 -18.42 13.37 10.79
N GLN A 512 -19.17 13.93 11.73
CA GLN A 512 -20.47 13.41 12.14
C GLN A 512 -21.49 13.47 11.00
N LEU A 513 -21.48 14.53 10.19
CA LEU A 513 -22.32 14.61 8.99
C LEU A 513 -21.95 13.52 7.98
N ARG A 514 -20.66 13.31 7.71
CA ARG A 514 -20.18 12.22 6.82
C ARG A 514 -20.57 10.84 7.33
N LEU A 515 -20.39 10.59 8.63
CA LEU A 515 -20.84 9.35 9.26
C LEU A 515 -22.35 9.14 9.03
N MET A 516 -23.16 10.17 9.26
CA MET A 516 -24.60 10.09 9.06
C MET A 516 -24.97 9.82 7.60
N MET A 517 -24.33 10.51 6.66
CA MET A 517 -24.51 10.28 5.23
C MET A 517 -24.11 8.86 4.82
N ASN A 518 -22.99 8.34 5.34
CA ASN A 518 -22.55 6.97 5.07
C ASN A 518 -23.56 5.92 5.57
N LEU A 519 -24.15 6.12 6.76
CA LEU A 519 -25.23 5.24 7.24
C LEU A 519 -26.48 5.32 6.36
N TYR A 520 -26.94 6.53 6.04
CA TYR A 520 -28.13 6.69 5.21
C TYR A 520 -27.94 6.10 3.81
N ARG A 521 -26.75 6.27 3.21
CA ARG A 521 -26.40 5.66 1.92
C ARG A 521 -26.53 4.13 1.98
N ARG A 522 -25.97 3.51 3.01
CA ARG A 522 -26.01 2.05 3.23
C ARG A 522 -27.41 1.51 3.51
N GLN A 523 -28.27 2.33 4.13
CA GLN A 523 -29.67 1.99 4.38
C GLN A 523 -30.63 2.44 3.26
N GLY A 524 -30.11 2.97 2.15
CA GLY A 524 -30.90 3.43 1.00
C GLY A 524 -31.78 4.66 1.28
N GLN A 525 -31.50 5.43 2.35
CA GLN A 525 -32.30 6.57 2.81
C GLN A 525 -31.87 7.88 2.10
N LYS A 526 -31.99 7.92 0.77
CA LYS A 526 -31.58 9.08 -0.05
C LYS A 526 -32.30 10.37 0.34
N LYS A 527 -33.58 10.30 0.72
CA LYS A 527 -34.37 11.46 1.16
C LYS A 527 -33.87 12.07 2.47
N ASP A 528 -33.56 11.25 3.48
CA ASP A 528 -32.98 11.74 4.74
C ASP A 528 -31.57 12.32 4.52
N MET A 529 -30.77 11.80 3.56
CA MET A 529 -29.48 12.41 3.19
C MET A 529 -29.65 13.83 2.64
N ILE A 530 -30.62 13.98 1.73
CA ILE A 530 -30.95 15.27 1.14
C ILE A 530 -31.44 16.24 2.22
N GLU A 531 -32.33 15.81 3.10
CA GLU A 531 -32.84 16.62 4.22
C GLU A 531 -31.69 17.05 5.16
N ALA A 532 -30.76 16.13 5.47
CA ALA A 532 -29.59 16.45 6.28
C ALA A 532 -28.71 17.53 5.65
N LEU A 533 -28.43 17.43 4.34
CA LEU A 533 -27.66 18.44 3.60
C LEU A 533 -28.43 19.77 3.45
N ASP A 534 -29.73 19.72 3.20
CA ASP A 534 -30.59 20.90 3.05
C ASP A 534 -30.80 21.64 4.37
N SER A 535 -30.67 20.97 5.52
CA SER A 535 -30.82 21.58 6.86
C SER A 535 -29.81 22.70 7.18
N PHE A 536 -28.77 22.84 6.36
CA PHE A 536 -27.74 23.88 6.48
C PHE A 536 -27.92 25.05 5.49
N LYS A 537 -28.80 24.92 4.48
CA LYS A 537 -28.96 25.87 3.37
C LYS A 537 -29.28 27.30 3.85
N ASP A 538 -30.15 27.42 4.85
CA ASP A 538 -30.64 28.73 5.33
C ASP A 538 -29.86 29.26 6.55
N LYS A 539 -28.82 28.55 7.00
CA LYS A 539 -28.02 28.89 8.20
C LYS A 539 -26.77 29.68 7.84
N THR A 540 -26.94 30.82 7.17
CA THR A 540 -25.83 31.62 6.62
C THR A 540 -24.86 32.17 7.67
N ASP A 541 -25.25 32.27 8.95
CA ASP A 541 -24.38 32.71 10.05
C ASP A 541 -23.72 31.58 10.84
N ASP A 542 -24.09 30.32 10.60
CA ASP A 542 -23.55 29.17 11.30
C ASP A 542 -22.17 28.76 10.74
N LYS A 543 -21.18 28.61 11.63
CA LYS A 543 -19.80 28.30 11.24
C LYS A 543 -19.68 26.93 10.56
N LEU A 544 -20.43 25.94 11.03
CA LEU A 544 -20.45 24.59 10.47
C LEU A 544 -21.19 24.59 9.13
N ALA A 545 -22.30 25.33 9.01
CA ALA A 545 -23.01 25.50 7.74
C ALA A 545 -22.11 26.14 6.69
N LYS A 546 -21.37 27.22 7.02
CA LYS A 546 -20.37 27.81 6.13
C LYS A 546 -19.34 26.78 5.68
N GLN A 547 -18.79 26.02 6.62
CA GLN A 547 -17.81 24.97 6.33
C GLN A 547 -18.37 23.91 5.36
N ILE A 548 -19.57 23.39 5.61
CA ILE A 548 -20.23 22.38 4.77
C ILE A 548 -20.52 22.93 3.38
N MET A 549 -21.06 24.16 3.29
CA MET A 549 -21.40 24.79 2.01
C MET A 549 -20.17 25.09 1.14
N THR A 550 -19.00 25.33 1.76
CA THR A 550 -17.73 25.54 1.04
C THR A 550 -16.99 24.24 0.68
N ASP A 551 -17.37 23.09 1.27
CA ASP A 551 -16.66 21.82 1.11
C ASP A 551 -17.20 21.04 -0.10
N TRP A 552 -16.42 21.03 -1.19
CA TRP A 552 -16.82 20.50 -2.50
C TRP A 552 -17.42 19.07 -2.49
N PRO A 553 -16.87 18.08 -1.76
CA PRO A 553 -17.47 16.76 -1.59
C PRO A 553 -18.96 16.76 -1.23
N PHE A 554 -19.42 17.63 -0.32
CA PHE A 554 -20.85 17.67 0.05
C PHE A 554 -21.71 18.22 -1.09
N THR A 555 -21.24 19.25 -1.78
CA THR A 555 -21.93 19.83 -2.93
C THR A 555 -22.00 18.85 -4.10
N ARG A 556 -20.89 18.15 -4.39
CA ARG A 556 -20.82 17.11 -5.42
C ARG A 556 -21.79 15.95 -5.14
N GLU A 557 -21.82 15.46 -3.90
CA GLU A 557 -22.75 14.41 -3.47
C GLU A 557 -24.21 14.90 -3.58
N LYS A 558 -24.48 16.15 -3.20
CA LYS A 558 -25.81 16.76 -3.30
C LYS A 558 -26.34 16.79 -4.74
N ILE A 559 -25.50 17.17 -5.71
CA ILE A 559 -25.83 17.15 -7.14
C ILE A 559 -26.22 15.73 -7.56
N GLN A 560 -25.42 14.73 -7.20
CA GLN A 560 -25.69 13.32 -7.53
C GLN A 560 -27.00 12.82 -6.88
N LEU A 561 -27.29 13.21 -5.63
CA LEU A 561 -28.53 12.86 -4.94
C LEU A 561 -29.77 13.51 -5.58
N TYR A 562 -29.68 14.77 -6.01
CA TYR A 562 -30.78 15.44 -6.71
C TYR A 562 -31.08 14.79 -8.06
N ILE A 563 -30.05 14.37 -8.80
CA ILE A 563 -30.22 13.57 -10.03
C ILE A 563 -30.93 12.24 -9.68
N ALA A 564 -30.46 11.53 -8.66
CA ALA A 564 -30.97 10.22 -8.29
C ALA A 564 -32.43 10.24 -7.81
N GLU A 565 -32.88 11.31 -7.14
CA GLU A 565 -34.24 11.50 -6.63
C GLU A 565 -35.12 12.36 -7.56
N SER A 566 -34.66 12.67 -8.78
CA SER A 566 -35.40 13.47 -9.76
C SER A 566 -35.83 14.86 -9.27
N ARG A 567 -35.01 15.50 -8.43
CA ARG A 567 -35.22 16.89 -7.93
C ARG A 567 -34.69 17.91 -8.94
N TRP A 568 -35.32 17.97 -10.11
CA TRP A 568 -34.79 18.69 -11.27
C TRP A 568 -34.75 20.21 -11.08
N GLN A 569 -35.73 20.81 -10.40
CA GLN A 569 -35.76 22.26 -10.17
C GLN A 569 -34.66 22.68 -9.19
N GLU A 570 -34.48 21.93 -8.11
CA GLU A 570 -33.43 22.20 -7.12
C GLU A 570 -32.03 21.94 -7.67
N LEU A 571 -31.88 20.94 -8.55
CA LEU A 571 -30.65 20.68 -9.29
C LEU A 571 -30.31 21.84 -10.22
N PHE A 572 -31.29 22.33 -10.98
CA PHE A 572 -31.15 23.50 -11.85
C PHE A 572 -30.67 24.71 -11.03
N ASP A 573 -31.39 25.06 -9.97
CA ASP A 573 -31.07 26.22 -9.14
C ASP A 573 -29.65 26.13 -8.55
N LEU A 574 -29.25 24.94 -8.08
CA LEU A 574 -27.92 24.71 -7.53
C LEU A 574 -26.85 24.88 -8.60
N CYS A 575 -26.92 24.13 -9.72
CA CYS A 575 -25.89 24.21 -10.76
C CYS A 575 -25.82 25.60 -11.41
N SER A 576 -26.95 26.26 -11.65
CA SER A 576 -26.98 27.64 -12.17
C SER A 576 -26.28 28.62 -11.22
N SER A 577 -26.47 28.46 -9.89
CA SER A 577 -25.77 29.30 -8.92
C SER A 577 -24.26 29.07 -8.90
N LEU A 578 -23.81 27.82 -9.08
CA LEU A 578 -22.38 27.47 -9.12
C LEU A 578 -21.70 27.95 -10.41
N LEU A 579 -22.45 28.10 -11.51
CA LEU A 579 -21.96 28.59 -12.80
C LEU A 579 -22.02 30.12 -12.93
N ALA A 580 -22.64 30.84 -12.00
CA ALA A 580 -22.78 32.29 -12.05
C ALA A 580 -21.46 33.05 -11.85
N GLU A 581 -21.28 34.18 -12.53
CA GLU A 581 -20.05 35.00 -12.52
C GLU A 581 -19.65 35.53 -11.12
N ASN A 582 -20.62 35.68 -10.20
CA ASN A 582 -20.43 36.29 -8.88
C ASN A 582 -19.98 35.32 -7.77
N PHE A 583 -19.63 34.06 -8.08
CA PHE A 583 -19.20 33.09 -7.06
C PHE A 583 -17.75 33.43 -6.61
N VAL A 584 -17.58 33.84 -5.34
CA VAL A 584 -16.29 34.30 -4.78
C VAL A 584 -15.59 33.15 -4.03
N GLU A 585 -14.32 32.92 -4.37
CA GLU A 585 -13.39 31.86 -3.92
C GLU A 585 -13.60 30.45 -4.50
N GLY A 586 -12.55 29.89 -5.13
CA GLY A 586 -12.55 28.52 -5.68
C GLY A 586 -13.41 28.30 -6.92
N ALA A 587 -14.11 29.32 -7.42
CA ALA A 587 -15.08 29.28 -8.52
C ALA A 587 -14.62 28.51 -9.76
N LEU A 588 -13.35 28.64 -10.14
CA LEU A 588 -12.82 27.94 -11.31
C LEU A 588 -12.82 26.43 -11.12
N ARG A 589 -12.43 25.91 -9.95
CA ARG A 589 -12.41 24.46 -9.68
C ARG A 589 -13.81 23.84 -9.73
N VAL A 590 -14.81 24.60 -9.31
CA VAL A 590 -16.21 24.16 -9.33
C VAL A 590 -16.79 24.23 -10.74
N ARG A 591 -16.54 25.33 -11.47
CA ARG A 591 -16.99 25.51 -12.86
C ARG A 591 -16.27 24.56 -13.84
N ASP A 592 -15.07 24.10 -13.49
CA ASP A 592 -14.25 23.12 -14.21
C ASP A 592 -14.55 21.65 -13.80
N ASP A 593 -15.61 21.40 -13.04
CA ASP A 593 -16.05 20.03 -12.71
C ASP A 593 -17.25 19.63 -13.59
N TRP A 594 -17.08 18.56 -14.38
CA TRP A 594 -18.09 18.03 -15.29
C TRP A 594 -19.41 17.69 -14.57
N VAL A 595 -19.37 17.31 -13.29
CA VAL A 595 -20.59 16.98 -12.52
C VAL A 595 -21.58 18.15 -12.46
N VAL A 596 -21.09 19.41 -12.47
CA VAL A 596 -21.95 20.60 -12.50
C VAL A 596 -22.63 20.75 -13.85
N TRP A 597 -21.86 20.57 -14.93
CA TRP A 597 -22.32 20.69 -16.32
C TRP A 597 -23.29 19.57 -16.71
N ASP A 598 -22.96 18.32 -16.41
CA ASP A 598 -23.85 17.17 -16.58
C ASP A 598 -25.16 17.35 -15.78
N GLY A 599 -25.05 17.86 -14.54
CA GLY A 599 -26.20 18.17 -13.70
C GLY A 599 -27.13 19.22 -14.30
N ILE A 600 -26.60 20.35 -14.81
CA ILE A 600 -27.44 21.38 -15.43
C ILE A 600 -28.07 20.91 -16.74
N VAL A 601 -27.34 20.17 -17.58
CA VAL A 601 -27.88 19.64 -18.84
C VAL A 601 -29.04 18.68 -18.56
N LYS A 602 -28.88 17.75 -17.61
CA LYS A 602 -29.95 16.83 -17.20
C LYS A 602 -31.16 17.56 -16.64
N ALA A 603 -30.94 18.56 -15.78
CA ALA A 603 -32.03 19.35 -15.20
C ALA A 603 -32.82 20.12 -16.27
N VAL A 604 -32.09 20.79 -17.17
CA VAL A 604 -32.67 21.59 -18.25
C VAL A 604 -33.49 20.74 -19.22
N SER A 605 -32.95 19.59 -19.64
CA SER A 605 -33.65 18.62 -20.50
C SER A 605 -34.98 18.19 -19.86
N LYS A 606 -34.95 17.78 -18.59
CA LYS A 606 -36.16 17.33 -17.85
C LYS A 606 -37.16 18.44 -17.52
N LEU A 607 -36.72 19.69 -17.45
CA LEU A 607 -37.58 20.85 -17.21
C LEU A 607 -38.11 21.48 -18.51
N GLY A 608 -37.67 21.01 -19.68
CA GLY A 608 -38.03 21.60 -20.98
C GLY A 608 -37.52 23.04 -21.16
N LYS A 609 -36.37 23.38 -20.55
CA LYS A 609 -35.78 24.73 -20.57
C LYS A 609 -34.47 24.76 -21.36
N GLU A 610 -34.41 24.15 -22.54
CA GLU A 610 -33.15 23.90 -23.28
C GLU A 610 -32.29 25.15 -23.50
N ASP A 611 -32.91 26.32 -23.67
CA ASP A 611 -32.24 27.62 -23.81
C ASP A 611 -31.62 28.17 -22.50
N ALA A 612 -31.83 27.50 -21.36
CA ALA A 612 -31.39 27.95 -20.04
C ALA A 612 -30.00 27.45 -19.64
N ILE A 613 -29.28 26.74 -20.52
CA ILE A 613 -27.87 26.41 -20.32
C ILE A 613 -27.06 27.72 -20.38
N PRO A 614 -26.32 28.10 -19.32
CA PRO A 614 -25.60 29.37 -19.28
C PRO A 614 -24.63 29.55 -20.44
N VAL A 615 -24.76 30.66 -21.16
CA VAL A 615 -23.78 31.09 -22.17
C VAL A 615 -22.69 31.90 -21.46
N ILE A 616 -21.52 31.28 -21.29
CA ILE A 616 -20.35 31.88 -20.67
C ILE A 616 -19.53 32.62 -21.76
N ASN A 617 -18.97 33.79 -21.43
CA ASN A 617 -18.41 34.76 -22.39
C ASN A 617 -16.98 34.38 -22.86
N GLU A 618 -16.54 34.97 -23.98
CA GLU A 618 -15.19 34.74 -24.57
C GLU A 618 -14.00 35.13 -23.67
N LYS A 619 -14.24 35.87 -22.58
CA LYS A 619 -13.22 36.24 -21.59
C LYS A 619 -12.98 35.16 -20.53
N ASP A 620 -13.81 34.12 -20.49
CA ASP A 620 -13.69 33.03 -19.53
C ASP A 620 -12.58 32.02 -19.92
N ASP A 621 -12.12 31.28 -18.93
CA ASP A 621 -11.05 30.28 -19.07
C ASP A 621 -11.41 29.19 -20.10
N TRP A 622 -10.44 28.80 -20.94
CA TRP A 622 -10.62 27.79 -21.99
C TRP A 622 -11.20 26.47 -21.48
N ARG A 623 -10.92 26.10 -20.22
CA ARG A 623 -11.48 24.93 -19.55
C ARG A 623 -13.00 24.98 -19.44
N ILE A 624 -13.54 26.16 -19.17
CA ILE A 624 -14.97 26.40 -19.03
C ILE A 624 -15.65 26.38 -20.39
N LYS A 625 -15.04 27.01 -21.41
CA LYS A 625 -15.51 26.94 -22.80
C LYS A 625 -15.55 25.49 -23.31
N ARG A 626 -14.52 24.70 -23.00
CA ARG A 626 -14.45 23.27 -23.31
C ARG A 626 -15.65 22.50 -22.73
N LEU A 627 -15.88 22.59 -21.41
CA LEU A 627 -17.01 21.88 -20.77
C LEU A 627 -18.37 22.37 -21.24
N GLN A 628 -18.52 23.66 -21.54
CA GLN A 628 -19.74 24.21 -22.12
C GLN A 628 -20.05 23.60 -23.50
N MET A 629 -19.05 23.46 -24.37
CA MET A 629 -19.26 22.84 -25.69
C MET A 629 -19.57 21.34 -25.54
N MET A 630 -18.94 20.63 -24.59
CA MET A 630 -19.33 19.25 -24.25
C MET A 630 -20.77 19.18 -23.75
N ALA A 631 -21.19 20.11 -22.89
CA ALA A 631 -22.55 20.20 -22.40
C ALA A 631 -23.57 20.45 -23.53
N LYS A 632 -23.20 21.23 -24.55
CA LYS A 632 -24.01 21.42 -25.77
C LYS A 632 -24.21 20.11 -26.53
N VAL A 633 -23.15 19.33 -26.74
CA VAL A 633 -23.24 18.00 -27.37
C VAL A 633 -24.11 17.06 -26.53
N GLN A 634 -23.95 17.05 -25.20
CA GLN A 634 -24.78 16.22 -24.34
C GLN A 634 -26.25 16.66 -24.33
N ALA A 635 -26.53 17.96 -24.42
CA ALA A 635 -27.89 18.48 -24.48
C ALA A 635 -28.64 17.99 -25.72
N THR A 636 -27.98 17.89 -26.89
CA THR A 636 -28.63 17.31 -28.07
C THR A 636 -28.92 15.82 -27.89
N VAL A 637 -28.02 15.07 -27.23
CA VAL A 637 -28.23 13.64 -26.89
C VAL A 637 -29.35 13.44 -25.87
N LEU A 638 -29.56 14.39 -24.97
CA LEU A 638 -30.59 14.30 -23.92
C LEU A 638 -31.87 15.08 -24.24
N SER A 639 -31.96 15.76 -25.39
CA SER A 639 -33.15 16.53 -25.75
C SER A 639 -34.39 15.61 -25.75
N GLU A 640 -35.41 16.03 -24.99
CA GLU A 640 -36.74 15.41 -24.97
C GLU A 640 -37.72 16.16 -25.88
N ALA A 641 -37.36 17.38 -26.30
CA ALA A 641 -38.13 18.18 -27.24
C ALA A 641 -38.07 17.58 -28.66
N GLU A 642 -36.93 16.99 -29.04
CA GLU A 642 -36.76 16.29 -30.31
C GLU A 642 -37.06 14.79 -30.17
N THR A 643 -38.24 14.37 -30.64
CA THR A 643 -38.67 12.96 -30.60
C THR A 643 -38.18 12.15 -31.80
N ASP A 644 -37.73 12.80 -32.87
CA ASP A 644 -37.17 12.14 -34.05
C ASP A 644 -35.71 11.73 -33.78
N ALA A 645 -35.45 10.43 -33.77
CA ALA A 645 -34.12 9.87 -33.52
C ALA A 645 -33.10 10.31 -34.59
N ASP A 646 -33.52 10.48 -35.84
CA ASP A 646 -32.64 10.90 -36.93
C ASP A 646 -32.27 12.37 -36.79
N ALA A 647 -33.25 13.25 -36.53
CA ALA A 647 -33.02 14.67 -36.27
C ALA A 647 -32.10 14.88 -35.05
N LYS A 648 -32.31 14.10 -33.99
CA LYS A 648 -31.48 14.10 -32.79
C LYS A 648 -30.04 13.64 -33.05
N SER A 649 -29.86 12.60 -33.85
CA SER A 649 -28.55 12.14 -34.31
C SER A 649 -27.85 13.20 -35.17
N GLN A 650 -28.58 13.91 -36.04
CA GLN A 650 -28.03 15.00 -36.86
C GLN A 650 -27.60 16.22 -36.03
N ASN A 651 -28.38 16.62 -35.03
CA ASN A 651 -28.02 17.73 -34.13
C ASN A 651 -26.79 17.40 -33.28
N THR A 652 -26.68 16.15 -32.83
CA THR A 652 -25.50 15.66 -32.10
C THR A 652 -24.27 15.62 -33.00
N LEU A 653 -24.41 15.12 -34.22
CA LEU A 653 -23.37 15.13 -35.24
C LEU A 653 -22.85 16.55 -35.51
N GLN A 654 -23.76 17.52 -35.69
CA GLN A 654 -23.38 18.91 -35.95
C GLN A 654 -22.62 19.52 -34.76
N SER A 655 -23.09 19.29 -33.54
CA SER A 655 -22.40 19.79 -32.32
C SER A 655 -21.03 19.12 -32.13
N ALA A 656 -20.90 17.83 -32.46
CA ALA A 656 -19.62 17.13 -32.42
C ALA A 656 -18.65 17.67 -33.49
N LYS A 657 -19.12 17.97 -34.71
CA LYS A 657 -18.33 18.62 -35.77
C LYS A 657 -17.80 19.99 -35.33
N GLU A 658 -18.65 20.79 -34.68
CA GLU A 658 -18.26 22.10 -34.11
C GLU A 658 -17.19 21.94 -33.02
N PHE A 659 -17.37 20.99 -32.09
CA PHE A 659 -16.40 20.71 -31.05
C PHE A 659 -15.04 20.29 -31.62
N PHE A 660 -15.04 19.35 -32.57
CA PHE A 660 -13.80 18.90 -33.21
C PHE A 660 -13.09 20.06 -33.91
N THR A 661 -13.82 20.88 -34.66
CA THR A 661 -13.22 21.99 -35.41
C THR A 661 -12.49 22.98 -34.49
N GLU A 662 -13.06 23.28 -33.33
CA GLU A 662 -12.47 24.18 -32.32
C GLU A 662 -11.27 23.55 -31.60
N TRP A 663 -11.37 22.28 -31.21
CA TRP A 663 -10.43 21.64 -30.28
C TRP A 663 -9.47 20.61 -30.91
N GLN A 664 -9.50 20.40 -32.23
CA GLN A 664 -8.70 19.39 -32.94
C GLN A 664 -7.20 19.40 -32.61
N SER A 665 -6.61 20.56 -32.31
CA SER A 665 -5.18 20.69 -31.95
C SER A 665 -4.84 20.35 -30.49
N TYR A 666 -5.82 19.92 -29.69
CA TYR A 666 -5.64 19.62 -28.27
C TYR A 666 -5.74 18.12 -27.96
N PRO A 667 -4.88 17.57 -27.08
CA PRO A 667 -4.89 16.12 -26.77
C PRO A 667 -6.20 15.58 -26.18
N PHE A 668 -6.96 16.41 -25.48
CA PHE A 668 -8.24 16.02 -24.86
C PHE A 668 -9.39 15.87 -25.86
N CYS A 669 -9.25 16.40 -27.09
CA CYS A 669 -10.34 16.47 -28.07
C CYS A 669 -10.99 15.10 -28.32
N TYR A 670 -10.18 14.06 -28.53
CA TYR A 670 -10.69 12.71 -28.73
C TYR A 670 -11.45 12.19 -27.49
N GLY A 671 -10.85 12.33 -26.30
CA GLY A 671 -11.40 11.80 -25.06
C GLY A 671 -12.76 12.40 -24.71
N ASP A 672 -12.96 13.68 -25.01
CA ASP A 672 -14.15 14.44 -24.62
C ASP A 672 -15.40 14.11 -25.44
N ILE A 673 -15.25 13.75 -26.71
CA ILE A 673 -16.40 13.53 -27.61
C ILE A 673 -16.55 12.10 -28.13
N ARG A 674 -15.59 11.19 -27.87
CA ARG A 674 -15.64 9.81 -28.37
C ARG A 674 -16.94 9.08 -28.00
N GLU A 675 -17.45 9.25 -26.77
CA GLU A 675 -18.67 8.58 -26.31
C GLU A 675 -19.93 9.13 -26.99
N PHE A 676 -19.95 10.43 -27.31
CA PHE A 676 -21.04 11.03 -28.07
C PHE A 676 -21.03 10.57 -29.54
N VAL A 677 -19.83 10.44 -30.13
CA VAL A 677 -19.66 9.92 -31.49
C VAL A 677 -20.12 8.46 -31.58
N ASP A 678 -19.83 7.64 -30.57
CA ASP A 678 -20.31 6.26 -30.55
C ASP A 678 -21.84 6.15 -30.52
N GLY A 679 -22.53 7.13 -29.92
CA GLY A 679 -23.99 7.20 -29.89
C GLY A 679 -24.65 7.57 -31.22
N LEU A 680 -23.87 7.98 -32.23
CA LEU A 680 -24.37 8.30 -33.57
C LEU A 680 -24.69 7.02 -34.37
N SER A 681 -25.60 7.14 -35.35
CA SER A 681 -25.80 6.07 -36.34
C SER A 681 -24.54 5.82 -37.18
N ASN A 682 -24.38 4.62 -37.75
CA ASN A 682 -23.21 4.29 -38.57
C ASN A 682 -22.98 5.29 -39.72
N ASP A 683 -24.05 5.74 -40.38
CA ASP A 683 -23.96 6.74 -41.45
C ASP A 683 -23.50 8.11 -40.92
N ALA A 684 -24.00 8.52 -39.75
CA ALA A 684 -23.58 9.76 -39.09
C ALA A 684 -22.14 9.68 -38.56
N GLN A 685 -21.67 8.51 -38.11
CA GLN A 685 -20.26 8.28 -37.75
C GLN A 685 -19.35 8.43 -38.96
N GLN A 686 -19.75 7.88 -40.12
CA GLN A 686 -18.98 8.04 -41.36
C GLN A 686 -18.99 9.49 -41.86
N ASP A 687 -20.11 10.23 -41.73
CA ASP A 687 -20.15 11.66 -42.03
C ASP A 687 -19.28 12.49 -41.06
N PHE A 688 -19.28 12.15 -39.78
CA PHE A 688 -18.35 12.74 -38.81
C PHE A 688 -16.90 12.49 -39.22
N LEU A 689 -16.54 11.25 -39.55
CA LEU A 689 -15.18 10.88 -39.97
C LEU A 689 -14.77 11.60 -41.26
N LYS A 690 -15.69 11.78 -42.19
CA LYS A 690 -15.48 12.60 -43.39
C LYS A 690 -15.17 14.05 -43.03
N HIS A 691 -15.96 14.67 -42.15
CA HIS A 691 -15.69 16.02 -41.65
C HIS A 691 -14.34 16.11 -40.95
N VAL A 692 -13.99 15.15 -40.11
CA VAL A 692 -12.68 15.06 -39.45
C VAL A 692 -11.57 15.04 -40.51
N SER A 693 -11.67 14.19 -41.54
CA SER A 693 -10.68 14.15 -42.62
C SER A 693 -10.60 15.45 -43.43
N ASP A 694 -11.72 16.11 -43.70
CA ASP A 694 -11.77 17.33 -44.52
C ASP A 694 -11.30 18.58 -43.75
N SER A 695 -11.63 18.66 -42.46
CA SER A 695 -11.36 19.82 -41.60
C SER A 695 -10.04 19.74 -40.81
N SER A 696 -9.44 18.56 -40.71
CA SER A 696 -8.18 18.35 -39.98
C SER A 696 -7.05 19.21 -40.55
N LEU A 697 -6.27 19.80 -39.66
CA LEU A 697 -5.04 20.49 -40.05
C LEU A 697 -3.96 19.49 -40.50
N LYS A 698 -3.79 19.32 -41.82
CA LYS A 698 -2.85 18.34 -42.41
C LYS A 698 -1.45 18.92 -42.66
N LEU A 699 -0.41 18.10 -42.43
CA LEU A 699 0.98 18.34 -42.81
C LEU A 699 1.16 18.56 -44.33
N THR A 700 0.28 17.98 -45.14
CA THR A 700 0.32 18.07 -46.60
C THR A 700 -0.28 19.36 -47.14
N SER A 701 -0.95 20.17 -46.31
CA SER A 701 -1.56 21.44 -46.74
C SER A 701 -0.54 22.58 -46.80
N PRO A 702 -0.36 23.25 -47.97
CA PRO A 702 0.62 24.34 -48.13
C PRO A 702 0.34 25.56 -47.24
N ASP A 703 -0.92 25.85 -46.94
CA ASP A 703 -1.34 27.02 -46.16
C ASP A 703 -1.21 26.80 -44.65
N ALA A 704 -1.43 25.57 -44.16
CA ALA A 704 -1.32 25.21 -42.74
C ALA A 704 0.14 25.27 -42.23
N LYS A 705 1.12 24.94 -43.08
CA LYS A 705 2.56 25.01 -42.77
C LYS A 705 3.07 26.44 -42.51
N LYS A 706 2.34 27.47 -42.94
CA LYS A 706 2.73 28.88 -42.76
C LYS A 706 2.12 29.55 -41.53
N SER A 707 1.04 29.00 -40.97
CA SER A 707 0.20 29.69 -39.97
C SER A 707 0.12 28.98 -38.60
N ALA A 708 0.27 27.65 -38.55
CA ALA A 708 0.13 26.87 -37.31
C ALA A 708 1.47 26.29 -36.81
N LYS A 709 1.59 26.07 -35.50
CA LYS A 709 2.75 25.36 -34.93
C LYS A 709 2.70 23.90 -35.37
N LEU A 710 3.86 23.32 -35.70
CA LEU A 710 3.96 21.91 -36.09
C LEU A 710 3.36 20.95 -35.04
N SER A 711 3.49 21.27 -33.74
CA SER A 711 2.87 20.50 -32.65
C SER A 711 1.35 20.40 -32.78
N ASP A 712 0.71 21.47 -33.23
CA ASP A 712 -0.75 21.60 -33.29
C ASP A 712 -1.29 20.82 -34.49
N LEU A 713 -0.54 20.86 -35.62
CA LEU A 713 -0.80 20.04 -36.81
C LEU A 713 -0.73 18.55 -36.48
N LEU A 714 0.36 18.12 -35.82
CA LEU A 714 0.55 16.71 -35.47
C LEU A 714 -0.50 16.22 -34.45
N THR A 715 -0.89 17.06 -33.50
CA THR A 715 -1.95 16.72 -32.54
C THR A 715 -3.31 16.57 -33.23
N SER A 716 -3.61 17.44 -34.20
CA SER A 716 -4.80 17.34 -35.05
C SER A 716 -4.83 16.04 -35.85
N GLU A 717 -3.73 15.67 -36.50
CA GLU A 717 -3.64 14.41 -37.24
C GLU A 717 -3.78 13.19 -36.33
N ILE A 718 -3.15 13.20 -35.14
CA ILE A 718 -3.32 12.13 -34.15
C ILE A 718 -4.78 11.99 -33.71
N ASN A 719 -5.48 13.09 -33.42
CA ASN A 719 -6.90 13.04 -33.06
C ASN A 719 -7.75 12.48 -34.22
N SER A 720 -7.45 12.85 -35.47
CA SER A 720 -8.09 12.27 -36.65
C SER A 720 -7.87 10.76 -36.72
N LEU A 721 -6.63 10.30 -36.56
CA LEU A 721 -6.28 8.87 -36.58
C LEU A 721 -6.96 8.10 -35.44
N LYS A 722 -7.14 8.70 -34.25
CA LYS A 722 -7.88 8.07 -33.14
C LYS A 722 -9.35 7.85 -33.49
N PHE A 723 -10.02 8.81 -34.14
CA PHE A 723 -11.39 8.64 -34.62
C PHE A 723 -11.48 7.62 -35.77
N GLN A 724 -10.54 7.66 -36.71
CA GLN A 724 -10.45 6.68 -37.79
C GLN A 724 -10.27 5.26 -37.24
N TYR A 725 -9.38 5.08 -36.27
CA TYR A 725 -9.21 3.80 -35.60
C TYR A 725 -10.53 3.40 -34.94
N ARG A 726 -11.14 4.25 -34.11
CA ARG A 726 -12.36 3.92 -33.36
C ARG A 726 -13.51 3.48 -34.27
N ILE A 727 -13.73 4.21 -35.37
CA ILE A 727 -14.88 4.02 -36.27
C ILE A 727 -14.64 2.89 -37.30
N ASN A 728 -13.42 2.74 -37.84
CA ASN A 728 -13.15 1.79 -38.92
C ASN A 728 -12.37 0.54 -38.51
N ILE A 729 -11.56 0.60 -37.45
CA ILE A 729 -10.67 -0.51 -37.01
C ILE A 729 -11.14 -1.13 -35.70
N GLY A 730 -11.58 -0.29 -34.76
CA GLY A 730 -12.15 -0.67 -33.46
C GLY A 730 -13.54 -1.30 -33.54
N VAL A 731 -13.99 -1.71 -34.72
CA VAL A 731 -15.26 -2.42 -34.97
C VAL A 731 -15.06 -3.93 -35.00
N ALA A 732 -16.15 -4.71 -34.96
CA ALA A 732 -16.07 -6.16 -34.76
C ALA A 732 -15.35 -6.93 -35.89
N LYS A 733 -15.42 -6.48 -37.15
CA LYS A 733 -14.83 -7.15 -38.33
C LYS A 733 -14.17 -6.15 -39.28
N PRO A 734 -13.03 -5.56 -38.90
CA PRO A 734 -12.31 -4.64 -39.76
C PRO A 734 -11.58 -5.40 -40.88
N GLU A 735 -11.37 -4.76 -42.03
CA GLU A 735 -10.61 -5.34 -43.14
C GLU A 735 -9.10 -5.30 -42.86
N ALA A 736 -8.42 -6.45 -42.94
CA ALA A 736 -7.01 -6.56 -42.59
C ALA A 736 -6.10 -5.58 -43.35
N GLU A 737 -6.35 -5.37 -44.65
CA GLU A 737 -5.59 -4.44 -45.49
C GLU A 737 -5.73 -2.99 -45.03
N VAL A 738 -6.91 -2.58 -44.55
CA VAL A 738 -7.14 -1.25 -43.99
C VAL A 738 -6.32 -1.05 -42.73
N ILE A 739 -6.25 -2.07 -41.87
CA ILE A 739 -5.48 -2.02 -40.62
C ILE A 739 -3.96 -1.96 -40.90
N LYS A 740 -3.47 -2.72 -41.89
CA LYS A 740 -2.06 -2.70 -42.31
C LYS A 740 -1.66 -1.31 -42.80
N ASN A 741 -2.46 -0.71 -43.68
CA ASN A 741 -2.21 0.63 -44.21
C ASN A 741 -2.23 1.69 -43.11
N PHE A 742 -3.18 1.59 -42.17
CA PHE A 742 -3.26 2.48 -41.01
C PHE A 742 -2.04 2.38 -40.08
N ALA A 743 -1.54 1.16 -39.80
CA ALA A 743 -0.34 0.98 -38.99
C ALA A 743 0.89 1.62 -39.65
N CYS A 744 1.05 1.44 -40.96
CA CYS A 744 2.11 2.09 -41.75
C CYS A 744 2.01 3.62 -41.73
N GLU A 745 0.81 4.18 -41.83
CA GLU A 745 0.58 5.63 -41.73
C GLU A 745 1.01 6.18 -40.36
N CYS A 746 0.65 5.50 -39.27
CA CYS A 746 1.09 5.87 -37.92
C CYS A 746 2.63 5.86 -37.79
N ILE A 747 3.32 4.88 -38.40
CA ILE A 747 4.79 4.81 -38.39
C ILE A 747 5.43 5.98 -39.14
N ARG A 748 4.90 6.35 -40.32
CA ARG A 748 5.39 7.52 -41.07
C ARG A 748 5.19 8.82 -40.30
N LEU A 749 4.08 8.93 -39.55
CA LEU A 749 3.84 10.07 -38.67
C LEU A 749 4.87 10.13 -37.53
N MET A 750 5.22 8.99 -36.93
CA MET A 750 6.28 8.91 -35.91
C MET A 750 7.65 9.36 -36.46
N GLU A 751 8.02 8.97 -37.68
CA GLU A 751 9.24 9.44 -38.34
C GLU A 751 9.25 10.95 -38.51
N THR A 752 8.12 11.52 -38.97
CA THR A 752 7.96 12.97 -39.10
C THR A 752 8.14 13.68 -37.75
N GLY A 753 7.56 13.15 -36.68
CA GLY A 753 7.77 13.65 -35.32
C GLY A 753 9.23 13.59 -34.88
N SER A 754 9.88 12.43 -35.09
CA SER A 754 11.27 12.16 -34.72
C SER A 754 12.26 13.12 -35.40
N GLN A 755 12.11 13.35 -36.70
CA GLN A 755 12.92 14.32 -37.46
C GLN A 755 12.82 15.74 -36.90
N ASN A 756 11.69 16.07 -36.25
CA ASN A 756 11.43 17.36 -35.63
C ASN A 756 11.62 17.34 -34.09
N LYS A 757 12.21 16.27 -33.54
CA LYS A 757 12.43 16.07 -32.09
C LYS A 757 11.15 16.11 -31.25
N LEU A 758 10.02 15.75 -31.85
CA LEU A 758 8.72 15.60 -31.19
C LEU A 758 8.47 14.11 -30.93
N ARG A 759 8.04 13.80 -29.70
CA ARG A 759 7.68 12.42 -29.32
C ARG A 759 6.18 12.22 -29.50
N LEU A 760 5.79 11.31 -30.38
CA LEU A 760 4.39 11.03 -30.73
C LEU A 760 3.95 9.67 -30.17
N SER A 761 3.84 9.56 -28.85
CA SER A 761 3.51 8.28 -28.19
C SER A 761 2.13 7.75 -28.62
N ASP A 762 1.14 8.61 -28.85
CA ASP A 762 -0.18 8.19 -29.33
C ASP A 762 -0.15 7.55 -30.72
N ALA A 763 0.72 8.02 -31.62
CA ALA A 763 0.90 7.39 -32.94
C ALA A 763 1.52 6.00 -32.81
N CYS A 764 2.46 5.81 -31.88
CA CYS A 764 2.99 4.49 -31.54
C CYS A 764 1.89 3.56 -31.00
N TYR A 765 1.06 4.07 -30.07
CA TYR A 765 -0.05 3.31 -29.49
C TYR A 765 -1.10 2.91 -30.53
N LEU A 766 -1.46 3.79 -31.46
CA LEU A 766 -2.35 3.48 -32.58
C LEU A 766 -1.78 2.39 -33.49
N ALA A 767 -0.49 2.46 -33.84
CA ALA A 767 0.18 1.43 -34.65
C ALA A 767 0.18 0.08 -33.93
N VAL A 768 0.49 0.07 -32.63
CA VAL A 768 0.51 -1.13 -31.78
C VAL A 768 -0.90 -1.72 -31.64
N ALA A 769 -1.92 -0.89 -31.41
CA ALA A 769 -3.31 -1.32 -31.35
C ALA A 769 -3.73 -2.02 -32.66
N ALA A 770 -3.38 -1.42 -33.80
CA ALA A 770 -3.65 -1.96 -35.12
C ALA A 770 -2.97 -3.33 -35.34
N LEU A 771 -1.72 -3.49 -34.91
CA LEU A 771 -1.02 -4.78 -34.98
C LEU A 771 -1.66 -5.84 -34.07
N ILE A 772 -2.11 -5.47 -32.85
CA ILE A 772 -2.84 -6.39 -31.97
C ILE A 772 -4.17 -6.82 -32.62
N ARG A 773 -4.87 -5.91 -33.31
CA ARG A 773 -6.08 -6.25 -34.08
C ARG A 773 -5.78 -7.23 -35.22
N LEU A 774 -4.65 -7.05 -35.92
CA LEU A 774 -4.23 -7.97 -36.97
C LEU A 774 -3.93 -9.37 -36.43
N TYR A 775 -3.27 -9.46 -35.27
CA TYR A 775 -3.07 -10.72 -34.57
C TYR A 775 -4.40 -11.40 -34.23
N GLU A 776 -5.37 -10.67 -33.69
CA GLU A 776 -6.69 -11.24 -33.37
C GLU A 776 -7.38 -11.85 -34.59
N LEU A 777 -7.28 -11.18 -35.76
CA LEU A 777 -7.91 -11.63 -37.01
C LEU A 777 -7.19 -12.80 -37.68
N GLU A 778 -5.86 -12.73 -37.77
CA GLU A 778 -5.06 -13.64 -38.60
C GLU A 778 -4.29 -14.70 -37.77
N GLN A 779 -4.20 -14.53 -36.44
CA GLN A 779 -3.48 -15.41 -35.51
C GLN A 779 -1.99 -15.59 -35.83
N ASP A 780 -1.37 -14.59 -36.47
CA ASP A 780 0.06 -14.56 -36.79
C ASP A 780 0.86 -13.77 -35.74
N ILE A 781 1.76 -14.47 -35.05
CA ILE A 781 2.56 -13.90 -33.97
C ILE A 781 3.54 -12.81 -34.43
N MET A 782 3.84 -12.74 -35.74
CA MET A 782 4.69 -11.69 -36.30
C MET A 782 4.12 -10.30 -36.02
N TYR A 783 2.80 -10.13 -35.98
CA TYR A 783 2.16 -8.86 -35.64
C TYR A 783 2.48 -8.43 -34.21
N LEU A 784 2.42 -9.36 -33.24
CA LEU A 784 2.79 -9.08 -31.86
C LEU A 784 4.29 -8.77 -31.73
N PHE A 785 5.13 -9.45 -32.50
CA PHE A 785 6.57 -9.20 -32.50
C PHE A 785 6.93 -7.81 -33.04
N GLN A 786 6.26 -7.37 -34.12
CA GLN A 786 6.38 -6.00 -34.62
C GLN A 786 5.83 -4.98 -33.60
N ALA A 787 4.73 -5.28 -32.91
CA ALA A 787 4.16 -4.41 -31.88
C ALA A 787 5.10 -4.22 -30.68
N ALA A 788 5.70 -5.31 -30.17
CA ALA A 788 6.69 -5.25 -29.10
C ALA A 788 7.92 -4.43 -29.51
N TYR A 789 8.39 -4.61 -30.75
CA TYR A 789 9.48 -3.82 -31.30
C TYR A 789 9.17 -2.32 -31.33
N LEU A 790 7.96 -1.96 -31.79
CA LEU A 790 7.52 -0.57 -31.83
C LEU A 790 7.44 0.08 -30.45
N LEU A 791 7.01 -0.64 -29.41
CA LEU A 791 6.98 -0.09 -28.05
C LEU A 791 8.36 0.06 -27.42
N GLU A 792 9.27 -0.89 -27.64
CA GLU A 792 10.62 -0.86 -27.08
C GLU A 792 11.49 0.23 -27.76
N THR A 793 11.30 0.47 -29.07
CA THR A 793 12.14 1.40 -29.86
C THR A 793 11.46 2.69 -30.29
N GLY A 794 10.13 2.77 -30.15
CA GLY A 794 9.32 3.90 -30.54
C GLY A 794 9.56 5.16 -29.69
N PRO A 795 8.99 6.31 -30.10
CA PRO A 795 9.05 7.57 -29.36
C PRO A 795 8.11 7.58 -28.14
N VAL A 796 8.16 6.52 -27.32
CA VAL A 796 7.48 6.38 -26.04
C VAL A 796 8.36 7.03 -24.97
N THR A 797 7.78 7.81 -24.04
CA THR A 797 8.58 8.40 -22.97
C THR A 797 9.02 7.32 -21.97
N GLU A 798 10.20 7.47 -21.35
CA GLU A 798 10.65 6.53 -20.31
C GLU A 798 9.66 6.46 -19.12
N ASP A 799 8.86 7.52 -18.93
CA ASP A 799 7.81 7.66 -17.92
C ASP A 799 6.41 7.21 -18.39
N ALA A 800 6.26 6.76 -19.64
CA ALA A 800 4.96 6.31 -20.16
C ALA A 800 4.65 4.86 -19.72
N HIS A 801 4.10 4.76 -18.51
CA HIS A 801 3.65 3.50 -17.91
C HIS A 801 2.74 2.64 -18.82
N PRO A 802 1.76 3.19 -19.58
CA PRO A 802 0.90 2.38 -20.46
C PRO A 802 1.66 1.56 -21.50
N GLY A 803 2.70 2.13 -22.12
CA GLY A 803 3.51 1.44 -23.12
C GLY A 803 4.28 0.26 -22.51
N LYS A 804 4.84 0.45 -21.31
CA LYS A 804 5.57 -0.60 -20.59
C LYS A 804 4.65 -1.72 -20.12
N VAL A 805 3.48 -1.40 -19.59
CA VAL A 805 2.46 -2.40 -19.21
C VAL A 805 2.08 -3.23 -20.43
N LEU A 806 1.78 -2.60 -21.56
CA LEU A 806 1.44 -3.32 -22.78
C LEU A 806 2.60 -4.17 -23.30
N LEU A 807 3.84 -3.68 -23.17
CA LEU A 807 5.03 -4.43 -23.53
C LEU A 807 5.20 -5.68 -22.67
N VAL A 808 4.88 -5.64 -21.36
CA VAL A 808 4.86 -6.83 -20.50
C VAL A 808 3.89 -7.89 -21.04
N TYR A 809 2.67 -7.50 -21.43
CA TYR A 809 1.71 -8.43 -22.02
C TYR A 809 2.21 -9.00 -23.35
N LEU A 810 2.70 -8.13 -24.25
CA LEU A 810 3.21 -8.55 -25.56
C LEU A 810 4.38 -9.53 -25.42
N GLU A 811 5.36 -9.20 -24.58
CA GLU A 811 6.53 -10.05 -24.34
C GLU A 811 6.13 -11.37 -23.67
N THR A 812 5.14 -11.37 -22.77
CA THR A 812 4.59 -12.59 -22.17
C THR A 812 3.93 -13.48 -23.22
N GLU A 813 3.07 -12.91 -24.08
CA GLU A 813 2.41 -13.65 -25.16
C GLU A 813 3.41 -14.16 -26.23
N LEU A 814 4.50 -13.42 -26.47
CA LEU A 814 5.64 -13.80 -27.31
C LEU A 814 6.61 -14.79 -26.65
N GLY A 815 6.34 -15.22 -25.41
CA GLY A 815 7.20 -16.10 -24.62
C GLY A 815 8.56 -15.53 -24.22
N LEU A 816 8.74 -14.21 -24.36
CA LEU A 816 9.93 -13.44 -24.02
C LEU A 816 9.93 -13.01 -22.53
N HIS A 817 9.74 -13.98 -21.63
CA HIS A 817 9.48 -13.70 -20.22
C HIS A 817 10.63 -13.02 -19.46
N SER A 818 11.88 -13.25 -19.85
CA SER A 818 13.03 -12.56 -19.25
C SER A 818 12.96 -11.05 -19.50
N LEU A 819 12.48 -10.64 -20.68
CA LEU A 819 12.23 -9.23 -20.99
C LEU A 819 10.99 -8.73 -20.23
N ALA A 820 9.89 -9.49 -20.24
CA ALA A 820 8.66 -9.11 -19.54
C ALA A 820 8.91 -8.83 -18.05
N MET A 821 9.73 -9.67 -17.38
CA MET A 821 10.13 -9.48 -15.99
C MET A 821 10.97 -8.22 -15.77
N LYS A 822 11.86 -7.87 -16.72
CA LYS A 822 12.63 -6.62 -16.68
C LYS A 822 11.71 -5.40 -16.81
N GLN A 823 10.76 -5.44 -17.76
CA GLN A 823 9.80 -4.36 -17.96
C GLN A 823 8.91 -4.20 -16.72
N TYR A 824 8.37 -5.29 -16.18
CA TYR A 824 7.54 -5.28 -14.97
C TYR A 824 8.31 -4.74 -13.75
N SER A 825 9.55 -5.17 -13.56
CA SER A 825 10.40 -4.65 -12.46
C SER A 825 10.64 -3.14 -12.59
N SER A 826 10.72 -2.63 -13.82
CA SER A 826 10.86 -1.19 -14.09
C SER A 826 9.59 -0.38 -13.79
N LEU A 827 8.41 -1.00 -13.81
CA LEU A 827 7.14 -0.37 -13.44
C LEU A 827 7.08 -0.03 -11.95
N ARG A 828 7.88 -0.71 -11.10
CA ARG A 828 7.92 -0.51 -9.65
C ARG A 828 6.54 -0.65 -8.98
N VAL A 829 5.76 -1.65 -9.39
CA VAL A 829 4.45 -1.98 -8.80
C VAL A 829 4.60 -2.23 -7.29
N ARG A 830 3.90 -1.48 -6.44
CA ARG A 830 4.04 -1.51 -4.97
C ARG A 830 2.70 -1.43 -4.26
N GLU A 831 2.66 -1.97 -3.04
CA GLU A 831 1.51 -1.86 -2.13
C GLU A 831 0.21 -2.27 -2.83
N ILE A 832 -0.86 -1.46 -2.75
CA ILE A 832 -2.17 -1.75 -3.33
C ILE A 832 -2.15 -1.95 -4.85
N GLN A 833 -1.14 -1.44 -5.56
CA GLN A 833 -1.01 -1.70 -6.99
C GLN A 833 -0.79 -3.19 -7.29
N GLN A 834 -0.30 -3.98 -6.33
CA GLN A 834 -0.21 -5.44 -6.53
C GLN A 834 -1.61 -6.08 -6.64
N GLU A 835 -2.63 -5.54 -5.99
CA GLU A 835 -4.01 -6.05 -6.11
C GLU A 835 -4.56 -5.84 -7.53
N THR A 836 -4.28 -4.67 -8.12
CA THR A 836 -4.84 -4.27 -9.41
C THR A 836 -3.96 -4.67 -10.59
N MET A 837 -2.62 -4.62 -10.46
CA MET A 837 -1.67 -4.68 -11.58
C MET A 837 -0.77 -5.92 -11.60
N ALA A 838 -0.70 -6.69 -10.51
CA ALA A 838 0.19 -7.87 -10.47
C ALA A 838 -0.15 -8.90 -11.56
N HIS A 839 -1.42 -8.93 -11.96
CA HIS A 839 -1.91 -9.81 -13.00
C HIS A 839 -1.26 -9.57 -14.38
N SER A 840 -0.66 -8.40 -14.63
CA SER A 840 0.02 -8.09 -15.90
C SER A 840 1.20 -9.02 -16.20
N LEU A 841 1.95 -9.43 -15.17
CA LEU A 841 3.04 -10.41 -15.29
C LEU A 841 2.72 -11.74 -14.59
N LEU A 842 2.13 -11.69 -13.38
CA LEU A 842 2.07 -12.84 -12.48
C LEU A 842 0.93 -13.81 -12.79
N THR A 843 0.07 -13.48 -13.75
CA THR A 843 -0.93 -14.43 -14.25
C THR A 843 -0.24 -15.57 -15.01
N ARG A 844 -0.45 -16.83 -14.58
CA ARG A 844 0.17 -18.03 -15.19
C ARG A 844 1.70 -18.01 -15.22
N VAL A 845 2.36 -17.16 -14.43
CA VAL A 845 3.82 -17.06 -14.39
C VAL A 845 4.49 -18.41 -14.07
N SER A 846 3.84 -19.26 -13.27
CA SER A 846 4.29 -20.60 -12.93
C SER A 846 4.42 -21.55 -14.12
N ILE A 847 3.65 -21.32 -15.19
CA ILE A 847 3.63 -22.14 -16.41
C ILE A 847 4.15 -21.39 -17.64
N ASN A 848 4.75 -20.23 -17.42
CA ASN A 848 5.32 -19.37 -18.44
C ASN A 848 6.85 -19.30 -18.26
N HIS A 849 7.31 -18.93 -17.07
CA HIS A 849 8.73 -18.94 -16.70
C HIS A 849 8.90 -18.93 -15.17
N PRO A 850 8.90 -20.10 -14.50
CA PRO A 850 8.93 -20.15 -13.03
C PRO A 850 10.34 -20.01 -12.41
N PHE A 851 11.40 -19.91 -13.21
CA PHE A 851 12.78 -19.96 -12.71
C PHE A 851 13.43 -18.57 -12.69
N ALA A 852 14.39 -18.38 -11.78
CA ALA A 852 15.21 -17.17 -11.74
C ALA A 852 16.09 -17.00 -12.99
N LEU A 853 16.29 -15.74 -13.38
CA LEU A 853 17.14 -15.34 -14.50
C LEU A 853 18.61 -15.30 -14.06
N ASP A 854 19.48 -16.08 -14.72
CA ASP A 854 20.93 -16.05 -14.48
C ASP A 854 21.57 -14.97 -15.33
N GLN A 855 21.65 -13.74 -14.81
CA GLN A 855 22.22 -12.59 -15.51
C GLN A 855 23.66 -12.36 -15.05
N ARG A 856 24.63 -12.66 -15.91
CA ARG A 856 26.06 -12.44 -15.64
C ARG A 856 26.35 -10.93 -15.44
N GLY A 857 26.36 -10.47 -14.18
CA GLY A 857 26.76 -9.11 -13.81
C GLY A 857 25.63 -8.14 -13.42
N GLU A 858 24.36 -8.56 -13.48
CA GLU A 858 23.19 -7.80 -13.00
C GLU A 858 22.51 -8.55 -11.84
N ALA A 859 21.65 -7.86 -11.07
CA ALA A 859 20.84 -8.53 -10.05
C ALA A 859 19.90 -9.55 -10.71
N SER A 860 19.95 -10.80 -10.26
CA SER A 860 19.03 -11.85 -10.73
C SER A 860 17.60 -11.44 -10.43
N ILE A 861 16.71 -11.54 -11.42
CA ILE A 861 15.28 -11.33 -11.24
C ILE A 861 14.66 -12.71 -11.03
N ASP A 862 14.09 -12.93 -9.85
CA ASP A 862 13.41 -14.18 -9.51
C ASP A 862 11.89 -13.94 -9.44
N PRO A 863 11.09 -14.53 -10.35
CA PRO A 863 9.63 -14.41 -10.28
C PRO A 863 9.05 -14.99 -8.98
N TYR A 864 9.76 -15.91 -8.32
CA TYR A 864 9.35 -16.46 -7.02
C TYR A 864 9.37 -15.37 -5.94
N GLU A 865 10.47 -14.62 -5.85
CA GLU A 865 10.59 -13.49 -4.92
C GLU A 865 9.58 -12.38 -5.24
N ILE A 866 9.27 -12.14 -6.52
CA ILE A 866 8.25 -11.14 -6.91
C ILE A 866 6.88 -11.52 -6.36
N ILE A 867 6.47 -12.79 -6.47
CA ILE A 867 5.19 -13.26 -5.92
C ILE A 867 5.18 -13.21 -4.40
N ASP A 868 6.25 -13.67 -3.73
CA ASP A 868 6.33 -13.63 -2.27
C ASP A 868 6.19 -12.20 -1.73
N ASN A 869 6.89 -11.24 -2.34
CA ASN A 869 6.76 -9.82 -2.01
C ASN A 869 5.33 -9.29 -2.23
N ALA A 870 4.66 -9.72 -3.30
CA ALA A 870 3.26 -9.35 -3.56
C ALA A 870 2.30 -9.95 -2.54
N LEU A 871 2.53 -11.19 -2.09
CA LEU A 871 1.72 -11.84 -1.04
C LEU A 871 1.94 -11.18 0.33
N ASP A 872 3.18 -10.85 0.69
CA ASP A 872 3.51 -10.18 1.95
C ASP A 872 2.82 -8.82 2.10
N MET A 873 2.59 -8.11 0.98
CA MET A 873 1.80 -6.89 0.95
C MET A 873 0.38 -7.12 1.49
N PHE A 874 -0.35 -8.14 1.00
CA PHE A 874 -1.72 -8.40 1.45
C PHE A 874 -1.76 -8.65 2.95
N PHE A 875 -0.84 -9.48 3.43
CA PHE A 875 -0.82 -9.84 4.83
C PHE A 875 -0.37 -8.70 5.77
N ALA A 876 0.48 -7.79 5.29
CA ALA A 876 0.81 -6.57 6.02
C ALA A 876 -0.36 -5.58 6.02
N THR A 877 -1.08 -5.49 4.90
CA THR A 877 -2.22 -4.60 4.71
C THR A 877 -3.41 -5.00 5.59
N ASP A 878 -3.73 -6.30 5.70
CA ASP A 878 -4.77 -6.81 6.61
C ASP A 878 -4.56 -6.29 8.05
N LYS A 879 -3.33 -6.39 8.56
CA LYS A 879 -2.95 -5.90 9.90
C LYS A 879 -3.04 -4.37 10.01
N LYS A 880 -2.55 -3.63 9.01
CA LYS A 880 -2.60 -2.16 8.96
C LYS A 880 -4.05 -1.65 8.95
N LEU A 881 -4.93 -2.25 8.14
CA LEU A 881 -6.34 -1.89 8.04
C LEU A 881 -7.09 -2.19 9.34
N ALA A 882 -6.93 -3.41 9.88
CA ALA A 882 -7.50 -3.80 11.16
C ALA A 882 -7.11 -2.84 12.31
N HIS A 883 -5.83 -2.49 12.40
CA HIS A 883 -5.34 -1.52 13.37
C HIS A 883 -5.95 -0.13 13.16
N SER A 884 -5.99 0.35 11.92
CA SER A 884 -6.54 1.66 11.56
C SER A 884 -8.03 1.76 11.92
N GLN A 885 -8.84 0.76 11.55
CA GLN A 885 -10.26 0.68 11.92
C GLN A 885 -10.46 0.77 13.44
N SER A 886 -9.72 -0.04 14.21
CA SER A 886 -9.82 -0.02 15.68
C SER A 886 -9.40 1.33 16.28
N SER A 887 -8.31 1.91 15.78
CA SER A 887 -7.77 3.18 16.28
C SER A 887 -8.72 4.35 16.01
N LEU A 888 -9.24 4.46 14.79
CA LEU A 888 -10.18 5.51 14.40
C LEU A 888 -11.48 5.47 15.21
N MET A 889 -12.06 4.28 15.39
CA MET A 889 -13.25 4.11 16.24
C MET A 889 -13.00 4.53 17.70
N LYS A 890 -11.84 4.19 18.29
CA LYS A 890 -11.48 4.61 19.65
C LYS A 890 -11.35 6.14 19.77
N GLN A 891 -10.88 6.78 18.71
CA GLN A 891 -10.73 8.23 18.66
C GLN A 891 -12.08 8.95 18.42
N GLY A 892 -13.12 8.22 17.99
CA GLY A 892 -14.43 8.75 17.62
C GLY A 892 -14.52 9.20 16.16
N GLN A 893 -13.50 8.91 15.35
CA GLN A 893 -13.44 9.20 13.91
C GLN A 893 -14.08 8.05 13.13
N CYS A 894 -15.41 7.96 13.18
CA CYS A 894 -16.14 6.83 12.61
C CYS A 894 -16.55 7.04 11.14
N ASP A 895 -16.32 8.21 10.56
CA ASP A 895 -16.72 8.54 9.19
C ASP A 895 -16.03 7.65 8.13
N LEU A 896 -14.76 7.30 8.36
CA LEU A 896 -13.95 6.48 7.43
C LEU A 896 -14.05 4.96 7.66
N VAL A 897 -14.73 4.53 8.73
CA VAL A 897 -14.76 3.11 9.15
C VAL A 897 -15.33 2.21 8.05
N PHE A 898 -16.37 2.67 7.37
CA PHE A 898 -17.08 1.87 6.38
C PHE A 898 -16.28 1.71 5.08
N GLU A 899 -15.56 2.75 4.66
CA GLU A 899 -14.67 2.69 3.49
C GLU A 899 -13.49 1.74 3.77
N LEU A 900 -12.92 1.82 4.98
CA LEU A 900 -11.88 0.87 5.41
C LEU A 900 -12.41 -0.56 5.48
N GLN A 901 -13.67 -0.76 5.88
CA GLN A 901 -14.28 -2.08 5.89
C GLN A 901 -14.49 -2.62 4.48
N GLU A 902 -14.99 -1.80 3.55
CA GLU A 902 -15.19 -2.20 2.17
C GLU A 902 -13.87 -2.57 1.47
N LEU A 903 -12.79 -1.80 1.74
CA LEU A 903 -11.45 -2.15 1.27
C LEU A 903 -10.98 -3.48 1.86
N ARG A 904 -11.20 -3.70 3.15
CA ARG A 904 -10.83 -4.94 3.83
C ARG A 904 -11.59 -6.14 3.27
N ASP A 905 -12.90 -6.01 3.06
CA ASP A 905 -13.74 -7.05 2.45
C ASP A 905 -13.28 -7.38 1.03
N THR A 906 -12.90 -6.34 0.26
CA THR A 906 -12.36 -6.48 -1.09
C THR A 906 -11.05 -7.29 -1.09
N LEU A 907 -10.11 -6.97 -0.20
CA LEU A 907 -8.82 -7.67 -0.11
C LEU A 907 -8.93 -9.08 0.50
N GLU A 908 -9.88 -9.32 1.40
CA GLU A 908 -10.17 -10.65 1.94
C GLU A 908 -10.74 -11.58 0.86
N HIS A 909 -11.59 -11.04 -0.02
CA HIS A 909 -12.19 -11.76 -1.14
C HIS A 909 -11.44 -11.57 -2.47
N SER A 910 -10.23 -11.01 -2.43
CA SER A 910 -9.43 -10.73 -3.61
C SER A 910 -9.17 -11.99 -4.44
N PHE A 911 -9.50 -11.89 -5.73
CA PHE A 911 -9.13 -12.88 -6.73
C PHE A 911 -7.61 -12.92 -6.93
N THR A 912 -6.97 -11.75 -7.06
CA THR A 912 -5.53 -11.62 -7.28
C THR A 912 -4.75 -12.34 -6.19
N ARG A 913 -5.11 -12.14 -4.91
CA ARG A 913 -4.51 -12.84 -3.76
C ARG A 913 -4.56 -14.35 -3.93
N ARG A 914 -5.73 -14.89 -4.30
CA ARG A 914 -5.96 -16.34 -4.48
C ARG A 914 -5.17 -16.90 -5.65
N MET A 915 -5.14 -16.19 -6.78
CA MET A 915 -4.35 -16.53 -7.95
C MET A 915 -2.86 -16.60 -7.60
N LEU A 916 -2.32 -15.57 -6.93
CA LEU A 916 -0.91 -15.50 -6.56
C LEU A 916 -0.50 -16.66 -5.65
N ILE A 917 -1.35 -17.07 -4.70
CA ILE A 917 -1.05 -18.24 -3.84
C ILE A 917 -0.94 -19.53 -4.64
N LEU A 918 -1.88 -19.75 -5.56
CA LEU A 918 -1.91 -20.96 -6.39
C LEU A 918 -0.72 -20.99 -7.36
N GLU A 919 -0.37 -19.85 -7.95
CA GLU A 919 0.83 -19.68 -8.77
C GLU A 919 2.11 -19.93 -7.95
N GLN A 920 2.21 -19.36 -6.75
CA GLN A 920 3.33 -19.54 -5.82
C GLN A 920 3.54 -21.01 -5.46
N CYS A 921 2.44 -21.71 -5.13
CA CYS A 921 2.46 -23.12 -4.78
C CYS A 921 2.87 -24.00 -5.96
N ARG A 922 2.44 -23.69 -7.19
CA ARG A 922 2.89 -24.39 -8.40
C ARG A 922 4.37 -24.11 -8.70
N MET A 923 4.82 -22.86 -8.58
CA MET A 923 6.23 -22.52 -8.75
C MET A 923 7.12 -23.24 -7.74
N ALA A 924 6.73 -23.25 -6.45
CA ALA A 924 7.45 -23.94 -5.39
C ALA A 924 7.64 -25.43 -5.75
N ARG A 925 6.58 -26.06 -6.24
CA ARG A 925 6.58 -27.44 -6.72
C ARG A 925 7.50 -27.65 -7.93
N LEU A 926 7.51 -26.76 -8.93
CA LEU A 926 8.33 -26.89 -10.15
C LEU A 926 9.81 -26.56 -9.94
N THR A 927 10.13 -25.69 -8.98
CA THR A 927 11.47 -25.13 -8.75
C THR A 927 12.20 -25.73 -7.54
N ASP A 928 11.52 -26.54 -6.73
CA ASP A 928 12.01 -27.04 -5.43
C ASP A 928 12.19 -25.93 -4.34
N ASN A 929 11.55 -24.76 -4.52
CA ASN A 929 11.50 -23.69 -3.52
C ASN A 929 10.53 -23.99 -2.35
N PRO A 930 10.73 -23.42 -1.15
CA PRO A 930 9.85 -23.60 0.01
C PRO A 930 8.57 -22.78 -0.08
N PHE A 931 7.40 -23.34 0.27
CA PHE A 931 6.12 -22.62 0.31
C PHE A 931 6.15 -21.35 1.17
N HIS A 932 5.33 -20.34 0.80
CA HIS A 932 5.23 -19.12 1.58
C HIS A 932 4.78 -19.42 3.02
N PRO A 933 5.48 -18.94 4.06
CA PRO A 933 5.22 -19.30 5.44
C PRO A 933 3.85 -18.83 5.96
N ARG A 934 3.26 -17.82 5.33
CA ARG A 934 1.96 -17.22 5.73
C ARG A 934 0.77 -17.68 4.89
N THR A 935 0.95 -18.53 3.89
CA THR A 935 -0.17 -19.20 3.20
C THR A 935 -1.12 -19.95 4.15
N PRO A 936 -0.65 -20.55 5.28
CA PRO A 936 -1.53 -21.07 6.31
C PRO A 936 -2.56 -20.10 6.90
N ASP A 937 -2.25 -18.80 6.95
CA ASP A 937 -3.04 -17.79 7.68
C ASP A 937 -4.41 -17.47 7.01
N ILE A 938 -4.61 -17.94 5.78
CA ILE A 938 -5.72 -17.54 4.89
C ILE A 938 -6.51 -18.74 4.38
N ARG A 939 -6.34 -19.90 5.00
CA ARG A 939 -7.05 -21.12 4.62
C ARG A 939 -8.49 -21.07 5.12
N PRO A 940 -9.49 -20.84 4.27
CA PRO A 940 -10.84 -21.20 4.61
C PRO A 940 -11.00 -22.71 4.73
N SER A 941 -12.05 -23.11 5.44
CA SER A 941 -12.29 -24.52 5.74
C SER A 941 -12.54 -25.36 4.49
N VAL A 942 -13.18 -24.79 3.46
CA VAL A 942 -13.55 -25.49 2.22
C VAL A 942 -13.36 -24.62 0.97
N LEU A 943 -13.21 -25.29 -0.18
CA LEU A 943 -13.02 -24.65 -1.49
C LEU A 943 -14.14 -23.68 -1.86
N GLU A 944 -15.39 -23.95 -1.47
CA GLU A 944 -16.53 -23.08 -1.79
C GLU A 944 -16.29 -21.62 -1.40
N TYR A 945 -15.63 -21.36 -0.26
CA TYR A 945 -15.33 -20.01 0.21
C TYR A 945 -14.18 -19.32 -0.55
N TRP A 946 -13.28 -20.09 -1.19
CA TRP A 946 -12.34 -19.49 -2.13
C TRP A 946 -13.05 -18.95 -3.36
N THR A 947 -14.14 -19.58 -3.76
CA THR A 947 -14.85 -19.29 -5.01
C THR A 947 -16.07 -18.38 -4.82
N GLN A 948 -16.66 -18.34 -3.63
CA GLN A 948 -17.84 -17.55 -3.33
C GLN A 948 -17.46 -16.10 -3.03
N ASN A 949 -18.24 -15.15 -3.58
CA ASN A 949 -18.08 -13.71 -3.36
C ASN A 949 -16.71 -13.13 -3.76
N LEU A 950 -16.02 -13.76 -4.71
CA LEU A 950 -14.75 -13.26 -5.27
C LEU A 950 -14.89 -11.80 -5.71
N LYS A 951 -13.90 -10.99 -5.32
CA LYS A 951 -13.73 -9.60 -5.75
C LYS A 951 -12.54 -9.56 -6.70
N ASP A 952 -12.82 -9.27 -7.96
CA ASP A 952 -11.81 -9.13 -8.99
C ASP A 952 -11.54 -7.65 -9.24
N SER A 953 -10.41 -7.19 -8.71
CA SER A 953 -9.95 -5.80 -8.84
C SER A 953 -8.88 -5.64 -9.92
N ARG A 954 -8.62 -6.68 -10.73
CA ARG A 954 -7.61 -6.61 -11.80
C ARG A 954 -8.01 -5.55 -12.81
N ASP A 955 -7.12 -4.61 -13.05
CA ASP A 955 -7.37 -3.51 -13.96
C ASP A 955 -6.88 -3.83 -15.37
N TYR A 956 -7.80 -4.17 -16.25
CA TYR A 956 -7.49 -4.41 -17.67
C TYR A 956 -7.64 -3.13 -18.51
N ALA A 957 -7.75 -1.95 -17.90
CA ALA A 957 -7.88 -0.65 -18.55
C ALA A 957 -6.71 0.29 -18.17
N GLU A 958 -5.56 -0.28 -17.80
CA GLU A 958 -4.34 0.44 -17.44
C GLU A 958 -3.68 1.12 -18.66
N THR A 959 -3.92 0.61 -19.86
CA THR A 959 -3.42 1.17 -21.10
C THR A 959 -4.50 1.89 -21.89
N PHE A 960 -4.15 2.37 -23.08
CA PHE A 960 -5.05 3.14 -23.93
C PHE A 960 -6.19 2.27 -24.46
N ASN A 961 -7.44 2.74 -24.34
CA ASN A 961 -8.59 2.15 -25.01
C ASN A 961 -9.05 3.06 -26.17
N LEU A 962 -8.84 2.57 -27.39
CA LEU A 962 -9.13 3.27 -28.63
C LEU A 962 -10.35 2.67 -29.36
N ASP A 963 -10.92 1.59 -28.86
CA ASP A 963 -11.99 0.83 -29.51
C ASP A 963 -13.36 1.50 -29.39
N GLY A 964 -14.21 1.29 -30.39
CA GLY A 964 -15.58 1.81 -30.44
C GLY A 964 -16.58 0.95 -29.65
N VAL A 965 -17.83 1.40 -29.61
CA VAL A 965 -18.92 0.67 -28.94
C VAL A 965 -19.15 -0.70 -29.58
N GLY A 966 -19.34 -1.73 -28.74
CA GLY A 966 -19.61 -3.11 -29.17
C GLY A 966 -18.39 -4.03 -29.25
N THR A 967 -17.17 -3.52 -29.00
CA THR A 967 -15.93 -4.30 -29.05
C THR A 967 -15.06 -4.15 -27.80
N GLU A 968 -15.65 -3.75 -26.65
CA GLU A 968 -15.03 -3.35 -25.36
C GLU A 968 -13.99 -4.35 -24.78
N SER A 969 -12.90 -4.53 -25.51
CA SER A 969 -11.77 -5.39 -25.19
C SER A 969 -10.55 -4.54 -25.41
N THR A 970 -10.02 -4.04 -24.30
CA THR A 970 -8.75 -3.31 -24.28
C THR A 970 -7.63 -4.13 -24.93
N PRO A 971 -6.54 -3.50 -25.42
CA PRO A 971 -5.39 -4.23 -25.97
C PRO A 971 -4.93 -5.39 -25.08
N GLU A 972 -4.93 -5.21 -23.77
CA GLU A 972 -4.59 -6.20 -22.73
C GLU A 972 -5.53 -7.41 -22.78
N ARG A 973 -6.85 -7.16 -22.82
CA ARG A 973 -7.85 -8.24 -22.95
C ARG A 973 -7.72 -8.99 -24.28
N ARG A 974 -7.32 -8.30 -25.34
CA ARG A 974 -7.02 -8.92 -26.64
C ARG A 974 -5.71 -9.68 -26.65
N LEU A 975 -4.70 -9.29 -25.89
CA LEU A 975 -3.49 -10.10 -25.78
C LEU A 975 -3.79 -11.41 -25.03
N HIS A 976 -4.78 -11.38 -24.15
CA HIS A 976 -5.39 -12.60 -23.61
C HIS A 976 -6.38 -13.30 -24.57
N SER A 977 -6.41 -12.97 -25.87
CA SER A 977 -7.31 -13.55 -26.89
C SER A 977 -6.94 -14.99 -27.28
N GLY A 978 -7.21 -15.88 -26.34
CA GLY A 978 -7.89 -17.16 -26.57
C GLY A 978 -9.05 -17.32 -25.57
N GLY A 979 -9.49 -16.21 -24.95
CA GLY A 979 -10.51 -16.14 -23.91
C GLY A 979 -10.14 -17.00 -22.71
N LYS A 980 -9.08 -16.66 -21.96
CA LYS A 980 -8.64 -17.49 -20.81
C LYS A 980 -8.15 -16.67 -19.64
N ILE A 981 -8.89 -15.63 -19.30
CA ILE A 981 -8.61 -14.87 -18.08
C ILE A 981 -9.02 -15.77 -16.91
N PRO A 982 -8.09 -16.15 -16.00
CA PRO A 982 -8.43 -16.99 -14.87
C PRO A 982 -9.57 -16.38 -14.05
N ASN A 983 -10.55 -17.20 -13.67
CA ASN A 983 -11.60 -16.84 -12.72
C ASN A 983 -11.91 -18.07 -11.84
N THR A 984 -13.17 -18.30 -11.52
CA THR A 984 -13.63 -19.24 -10.51
C THR A 984 -13.31 -20.69 -10.89
N ASN A 985 -13.52 -21.07 -12.16
CA ASN A 985 -13.26 -22.44 -12.61
C ASN A 985 -11.76 -22.75 -12.62
N TRP A 986 -10.93 -21.75 -12.94
CA TRP A 986 -9.48 -21.87 -12.83
C TRP A 986 -9.02 -22.09 -11.38
N ILE A 987 -9.56 -21.34 -10.40
CA ILE A 987 -9.25 -21.56 -8.97
C ILE A 987 -9.62 -22.99 -8.54
N SER A 988 -10.80 -23.46 -8.93
CA SER A 988 -11.26 -24.81 -8.60
C SER A 988 -10.29 -25.88 -9.09
N LEU A 989 -9.88 -25.83 -10.36
CA LEU A 989 -8.96 -26.81 -10.94
C LEU A 989 -7.53 -26.66 -10.42
N ALA A 990 -7.04 -25.44 -10.25
CA ALA A 990 -5.71 -25.19 -9.69
C ALA A 990 -5.60 -25.73 -8.25
N THR A 991 -6.66 -25.58 -7.44
CA THR A 991 -6.73 -26.14 -6.08
C THR A 991 -6.65 -27.67 -6.07
N VAL A 992 -7.26 -28.35 -7.05
CA VAL A 992 -7.14 -29.83 -7.18
C VAL A 992 -5.67 -30.25 -7.33
N SER A 993 -4.94 -29.64 -8.27
CA SER A 993 -3.51 -29.94 -8.48
C SER A 993 -2.66 -29.64 -7.24
N GLU A 994 -3.05 -28.60 -6.51
CA GLU A 994 -2.38 -28.18 -5.31
C GLU A 994 -2.61 -29.14 -4.14
N ASP A 995 -3.85 -29.58 -3.93
CA ASP A 995 -4.20 -30.55 -2.90
C ASP A 995 -3.44 -31.87 -3.07
N VAL A 996 -3.25 -32.34 -4.31
CA VAL A 996 -2.42 -33.52 -4.59
C VAL A 996 -1.04 -33.37 -3.99
N TRP A 997 -0.34 -32.30 -4.35
CA TRP A 997 1.04 -32.11 -3.91
C TRP A 997 1.14 -31.88 -2.41
N ALA A 998 0.18 -31.13 -1.84
CA ALA A 998 0.12 -30.87 -0.41
C ALA A 998 0.03 -32.16 0.41
N LEU A 999 -0.90 -33.02 0.02
CA LEU A 999 -1.10 -34.32 0.65
C LEU A 999 0.15 -35.21 0.53
N LEU A 1000 0.73 -35.31 -0.67
CA LEU A 1000 1.95 -36.11 -0.90
C LEU A 1000 3.15 -35.62 -0.08
N SER A 1001 3.29 -34.30 0.08
CA SER A 1001 4.36 -33.69 0.88
C SER A 1001 4.06 -33.61 2.38
N SER A 1002 2.93 -34.14 2.84
CA SER A 1002 2.48 -34.06 4.24
C SER A 1002 2.42 -32.62 4.78
N ARG A 1003 2.18 -31.65 3.90
CA ARG A 1003 1.94 -30.25 4.28
C ARG A 1003 0.45 -29.96 4.27
N PRO A 1004 -0.01 -28.92 4.98
CA PRO A 1004 -1.41 -28.58 4.93
C PRO A 1004 -1.77 -27.90 3.60
N THR A 1005 -2.97 -28.23 3.10
CA THR A 1005 -3.57 -27.78 1.84
C THR A 1005 -3.93 -26.30 1.85
N VAL A 1006 -4.19 -25.68 0.69
CA VAL A 1006 -4.62 -24.26 0.63
C VAL A 1006 -6.05 -24.04 1.14
N CYS A 1007 -6.87 -25.09 1.15
CA CYS A 1007 -8.11 -25.17 1.94
C CYS A 1007 -7.83 -26.04 3.17
N SER A 1008 -8.36 -25.73 4.36
CA SER A 1008 -8.09 -26.55 5.56
C SER A 1008 -8.53 -28.01 5.39
N LYS A 1009 -9.62 -28.23 4.65
CA LYS A 1009 -10.04 -29.56 4.19
C LYS A 1009 -9.70 -29.72 2.70
N PRO A 1010 -9.01 -30.80 2.30
CA PRO A 1010 -8.69 -31.04 0.90
C PRO A 1010 -9.99 -31.22 0.09
N SER A 1011 -10.06 -30.59 -1.09
CA SER A 1011 -11.23 -30.59 -1.96
C SER A 1011 -11.67 -32.00 -2.38
N ASN A 1012 -12.98 -32.29 -2.37
CA ASN A 1012 -13.53 -33.61 -2.72
C ASN A 1012 -13.93 -33.71 -4.21
N VAL A 1013 -13.29 -32.92 -5.07
CA VAL A 1013 -13.66 -32.78 -6.49
C VAL A 1013 -13.61 -34.15 -7.20
N THR A 1014 -14.72 -34.55 -7.80
CA THR A 1014 -14.83 -35.80 -8.57
C THR A 1014 -14.28 -35.67 -10.00
N GLU A 1015 -14.18 -36.79 -10.72
CA GLU A 1015 -13.78 -36.77 -12.14
C GLU A 1015 -14.81 -35.99 -12.98
N GLU A 1016 -16.10 -36.17 -12.68
CA GLU A 1016 -17.22 -35.49 -13.35
C GLU A 1016 -17.23 -34.00 -13.02
N GLU A 1017 -17.03 -33.62 -11.76
CA GLU A 1017 -16.99 -32.22 -11.33
C GLU A 1017 -15.80 -31.47 -11.95
N ALA A 1018 -14.61 -32.08 -11.97
CA ALA A 1018 -13.45 -31.48 -12.63
C ALA A 1018 -13.67 -31.30 -14.13
N THR A 1019 -14.34 -32.26 -14.79
CA THR A 1019 -14.71 -32.14 -16.21
C THR A 1019 -15.74 -31.03 -16.41
N ALA A 1020 -16.74 -30.92 -15.53
CA ALA A 1020 -17.74 -29.85 -15.58
C ALA A 1020 -17.10 -28.47 -15.39
N PHE A 1021 -16.15 -28.31 -14.45
CA PHE A 1021 -15.38 -27.06 -14.31
C PHE A 1021 -14.56 -26.74 -15.57
N ALA A 1022 -13.97 -27.76 -16.20
CA ALA A 1022 -13.21 -27.60 -17.44
C ALA A 1022 -14.09 -27.13 -18.62
N GLU A 1023 -15.30 -27.66 -18.72
CA GLU A 1023 -16.29 -27.31 -19.75
C GLU A 1023 -16.91 -25.93 -19.48
N ALA A 1024 -17.33 -25.65 -18.25
CA ALA A 1024 -17.92 -24.37 -17.85
C ALA A 1024 -16.90 -23.22 -17.94
N GLY A 1025 -15.65 -23.46 -17.53
CA GLY A 1025 -14.53 -22.54 -17.64
C GLY A 1025 -13.95 -22.42 -19.05
N SER A 1026 -14.78 -22.63 -20.09
CA SER A 1026 -14.30 -22.67 -21.47
C SER A 1026 -13.58 -21.38 -21.90
N ASN A 1027 -13.98 -20.24 -21.32
CA ASN A 1027 -13.42 -18.90 -21.50
C ASN A 1027 -12.43 -18.48 -20.40
N GLU A 1028 -11.99 -19.41 -19.55
CA GLU A 1028 -11.00 -19.17 -18.47
C GLU A 1028 -9.76 -20.06 -18.63
N LEU A 1029 -9.94 -21.25 -19.24
CA LEU A 1029 -8.96 -22.34 -19.21
C LEU A 1029 -8.29 -22.60 -20.57
N THR A 1030 -7.00 -22.92 -20.55
CA THR A 1030 -6.28 -23.41 -21.74
C THR A 1030 -6.77 -24.78 -22.19
N PRO A 1031 -6.68 -25.14 -23.49
CA PRO A 1031 -6.95 -26.50 -23.96
C PRO A 1031 -6.21 -27.56 -23.14
N THR A 1032 -4.98 -27.25 -22.73
CA THR A 1032 -4.20 -28.14 -21.87
C THR A 1032 -4.74 -28.18 -20.45
N GLU A 1033 -5.06 -27.05 -19.81
CA GLU A 1033 -5.71 -27.06 -18.49
C GLU A 1033 -7.00 -27.90 -18.50
N LYS A 1034 -7.81 -27.80 -19.56
CA LYS A 1034 -9.02 -28.62 -19.75
C LYS A 1034 -8.71 -30.10 -19.88
N SER A 1035 -7.73 -30.47 -20.72
CA SER A 1035 -7.38 -31.87 -20.94
C SER A 1035 -6.76 -32.54 -19.71
N LEU A 1036 -6.14 -31.75 -18.81
CA LEU A 1036 -5.53 -32.24 -17.58
C LEU A 1036 -6.48 -32.29 -16.38
N ALA A 1037 -7.68 -31.69 -16.45
CA ALA A 1037 -8.63 -31.65 -15.34
C ALA A 1037 -8.97 -33.04 -14.80
N LYS A 1038 -9.30 -33.98 -15.69
CA LYS A 1038 -9.63 -35.37 -15.33
C LYS A 1038 -8.44 -36.14 -14.74
N PRO A 1039 -7.24 -36.17 -15.35
CA PRO A 1039 -6.04 -36.75 -14.74
C PRO A 1039 -5.74 -36.21 -13.34
N TRP A 1040 -5.89 -34.90 -13.10
CA TRP A 1040 -5.67 -34.30 -11.79
C TRP A 1040 -6.69 -34.77 -10.74
N ALA A 1041 -7.97 -34.85 -11.09
CA ALA A 1041 -9.01 -35.36 -10.18
C ALA A 1041 -8.77 -36.83 -9.80
N GLN A 1042 -8.41 -37.67 -10.78
CA GLN A 1042 -8.05 -39.07 -10.55
C GLN A 1042 -6.84 -39.20 -9.62
N LEU A 1043 -5.81 -38.37 -9.82
CA LEU A 1043 -4.61 -38.36 -8.99
C LEU A 1043 -4.90 -37.89 -7.55
N LEU A 1044 -5.80 -36.92 -7.36
CA LEU A 1044 -6.25 -36.48 -6.04
C LEU A 1044 -6.99 -37.58 -5.29
N GLN A 1045 -7.95 -38.24 -5.93
CA GLN A 1045 -8.66 -39.37 -5.33
C GLN A 1045 -7.70 -40.51 -4.96
N ALA A 1046 -6.77 -40.86 -5.86
CA ALA A 1046 -5.78 -41.90 -5.60
C ALA A 1046 -4.87 -41.54 -4.41
N THR A 1047 -4.44 -40.28 -4.33
CA THR A 1047 -3.62 -39.75 -3.23
C THR A 1047 -4.35 -39.79 -1.90
N LYS A 1048 -5.61 -39.33 -1.85
CA LYS A 1048 -6.45 -39.36 -0.65
C LYS A 1048 -6.65 -40.77 -0.10
N SER A 1049 -6.95 -41.71 -0.98
CA SER A 1049 -7.14 -43.11 -0.64
C SER A 1049 -5.82 -43.79 -0.21
N LEU A 1050 -4.69 -43.42 -0.82
CA LEU A 1050 -3.37 -43.93 -0.46
C LEU A 1050 -2.98 -43.53 0.98
N LEU A 1051 -3.25 -42.27 1.35
CA LEU A 1051 -2.89 -41.69 2.65
C LEU A 1051 -3.93 -41.92 3.76
N GLY A 1052 -5.08 -42.53 3.44
CA GLY A 1052 -6.11 -42.90 4.44
C GLY A 1052 -6.99 -41.74 4.91
N THR A 1053 -7.11 -40.67 4.12
CA THR A 1053 -8.02 -39.55 4.41
C THR A 1053 -9.49 -39.85 4.12
N ASN A 1054 -9.76 -40.90 3.33
CA ASN A 1054 -11.06 -41.57 3.17
C ASN A 1054 -10.91 -43.03 3.64
N GLU A 1055 -11.96 -43.61 4.23
CA GLU A 1055 -11.95 -44.97 4.82
C GLU A 1055 -11.72 -46.12 3.82
N THR A 1056 -11.50 -45.84 2.52
CA THR A 1056 -11.33 -46.81 1.45
C THR A 1056 -9.95 -46.71 0.78
N LYS A 1057 -9.31 -47.88 0.53
CA LYS A 1057 -8.04 -47.97 -0.21
C LYS A 1057 -8.25 -47.59 -1.69
N PRO A 1058 -7.21 -47.12 -2.40
CA PRO A 1058 -7.34 -46.94 -3.84
C PRO A 1058 -7.61 -48.31 -4.46
N ASP A 1059 -8.76 -48.47 -5.10
CA ASP A 1059 -9.10 -49.71 -5.80
C ASP A 1059 -8.26 -49.83 -7.09
N ALA A 1060 -8.10 -51.06 -7.59
CA ALA A 1060 -7.33 -51.30 -8.81
C ALA A 1060 -7.91 -50.54 -10.01
N GLY A 1061 -9.24 -50.34 -10.04
CA GLY A 1061 -9.95 -49.63 -11.10
C GLY A 1061 -9.56 -48.16 -11.20
N LEU A 1062 -9.49 -47.42 -10.09
CA LEU A 1062 -9.06 -46.01 -10.07
C LEU A 1062 -7.62 -45.86 -10.54
N LEU A 1063 -6.71 -46.73 -10.07
CA LEU A 1063 -5.32 -46.68 -10.48
C LEU A 1063 -5.13 -47.06 -11.95
N ASP A 1064 -5.91 -48.00 -12.49
CA ASP A 1064 -5.90 -48.34 -13.92
C ASP A 1064 -6.48 -47.21 -14.78
N ARG A 1065 -7.53 -46.51 -14.31
CA ARG A 1065 -8.05 -45.32 -14.99
C ARG A 1065 -7.01 -44.21 -15.02
N LEU A 1066 -6.36 -43.92 -13.88
CA LEU A 1066 -5.27 -42.94 -13.80
C LEU A 1066 -4.11 -43.29 -14.73
N ALA A 1067 -3.65 -44.55 -14.70
CA ALA A 1067 -2.59 -45.03 -15.58
C ALA A 1067 -2.96 -44.85 -17.05
N THR A 1068 -4.21 -45.18 -17.42
CA THR A 1068 -4.71 -45.01 -18.79
C THR A 1068 -4.77 -43.54 -19.19
N SER A 1069 -5.27 -42.66 -18.32
CA SER A 1069 -5.35 -41.22 -18.60
C SER A 1069 -3.96 -40.60 -18.79
N ILE A 1070 -2.97 -41.00 -17.99
CA ILE A 1070 -1.57 -40.53 -18.14
C ILE A 1070 -0.96 -41.10 -19.42
N GLN A 1071 -1.17 -42.38 -19.73
CA GLN A 1071 -0.66 -43.03 -20.95
C GLN A 1071 -1.22 -42.43 -22.25
N GLN A 1072 -2.46 -41.93 -22.20
CA GLN A 1072 -3.15 -41.31 -23.33
C GLN A 1072 -2.79 -39.82 -23.52
N LEU A 1073 -1.95 -39.24 -22.67
CA LEU A 1073 -1.45 -37.87 -22.87
C LEU A 1073 -0.63 -37.82 -24.15
N SER A 1074 -1.21 -37.32 -25.24
CA SER A 1074 -0.49 -37.18 -26.50
C SER A 1074 0.46 -35.99 -26.43
N THR A 1075 1.77 -36.26 -26.30
CA THR A 1075 2.79 -35.22 -26.35
C THR A 1075 2.85 -34.52 -27.71
N SER A 1076 2.44 -35.17 -28.80
CA SER A 1076 2.40 -34.55 -30.13
C SER A 1076 1.14 -33.71 -30.37
N ASP A 1077 -0.03 -34.18 -29.91
CA ASP A 1077 -1.31 -33.52 -30.17
C ASP A 1077 -1.62 -32.41 -29.15
N ILE A 1078 -1.17 -32.55 -27.90
CA ILE A 1078 -1.35 -31.52 -26.84
C ILE A 1078 -0.37 -30.36 -27.01
N LEU A 1079 0.84 -30.60 -27.52
CA LEU A 1079 1.85 -29.56 -27.71
C LEU A 1079 1.68 -28.77 -29.02
N GLY A 1080 0.62 -29.08 -29.80
CA GLY A 1080 0.23 -28.38 -31.01
C GLY A 1080 1.43 -27.91 -31.81
N LEU A 1081 2.21 -28.85 -32.36
CA LEU A 1081 3.42 -28.55 -33.14
C LEU A 1081 3.07 -27.64 -34.33
N GLN A 1082 2.97 -26.34 -34.09
CA GLN A 1082 3.19 -25.36 -35.13
C GLN A 1082 4.62 -25.58 -35.61
N LYS A 1083 4.80 -25.49 -36.94
CA LYS A 1083 6.13 -25.51 -37.54
C LYS A 1083 6.89 -24.31 -36.98
N SER A 1084 7.68 -24.53 -35.94
CA SER A 1084 8.54 -23.50 -35.36
C SER A 1084 9.51 -23.01 -36.45
N SER A 1085 9.26 -21.81 -36.97
CA SER A 1085 10.25 -20.96 -37.64
C SER A 1085 11.25 -20.45 -36.60
N GLY A 1086 12.39 -19.87 -36.98
CA GLY A 1086 13.36 -19.28 -36.01
C GLY A 1086 12.85 -18.06 -35.23
N LEU A 1087 11.53 -17.92 -35.05
CA LEU A 1087 10.84 -16.92 -34.25
C LEU A 1087 10.78 -17.30 -32.75
N PRO A 1088 10.47 -16.35 -31.85
CA PRO A 1088 10.24 -16.63 -30.44
C PRO A 1088 9.12 -17.66 -30.19
N PRO A 1089 9.22 -18.49 -29.13
CA PRO A 1089 8.14 -19.40 -28.74
C PRO A 1089 6.97 -18.62 -28.15
N SER A 1090 5.72 -18.91 -28.53
CA SER A 1090 4.56 -18.23 -27.91
C SER A 1090 4.27 -18.73 -26.49
N SER A 1091 3.53 -17.95 -25.70
CA SER A 1091 2.95 -18.39 -24.41
C SER A 1091 2.15 -19.69 -24.57
N PHE A 1092 1.34 -19.80 -25.64
CA PHE A 1092 0.56 -20.99 -26.00
C PHE A 1092 1.42 -22.20 -26.34
N THR A 1093 2.68 -21.98 -26.71
CA THR A 1093 3.67 -23.04 -26.93
C THR A 1093 4.32 -23.48 -25.61
N LEU A 1094 4.61 -22.57 -24.69
CA LEU A 1094 5.33 -22.87 -23.44
C LEU A 1094 4.41 -23.47 -22.35
N GLN A 1095 3.20 -22.91 -22.18
CA GLN A 1095 2.26 -23.34 -21.14
C GLN A 1095 1.95 -24.84 -21.14
N PRO A 1096 1.69 -25.48 -22.29
CA PRO A 1096 1.45 -26.92 -22.33
C PRO A 1096 2.61 -27.76 -21.79
N TYR A 1097 3.87 -27.34 -22.00
CA TYR A 1097 5.05 -28.05 -21.48
C TYR A 1097 5.09 -28.02 -19.96
N PHE A 1098 4.96 -26.83 -19.35
CA PHE A 1098 5.02 -26.70 -17.89
C PHE A 1098 3.83 -27.39 -17.21
N LEU A 1099 2.63 -27.31 -17.77
CA LEU A 1099 1.44 -27.99 -17.23
C LEU A 1099 1.58 -29.52 -17.26
N LEU A 1100 2.11 -30.08 -18.35
CA LEU A 1100 2.40 -31.51 -18.43
C LEU A 1100 3.51 -31.90 -17.46
N LEU A 1101 4.57 -31.11 -17.36
CA LEU A 1101 5.66 -31.34 -16.40
C LEU A 1101 5.17 -31.32 -14.95
N ASP A 1102 4.25 -30.41 -14.59
CA ASP A 1102 3.64 -30.32 -13.26
C ASP A 1102 2.86 -31.62 -12.89
N LEU A 1103 2.02 -32.09 -13.81
CA LEU A 1103 1.27 -33.34 -13.62
C LEU A 1103 2.21 -34.55 -13.54
N ILE A 1104 3.16 -34.67 -14.47
CA ILE A 1104 4.10 -35.80 -14.55
C ILE A 1104 4.97 -35.86 -13.29
N ARG A 1105 5.44 -34.71 -12.81
CA ARG A 1105 6.22 -34.61 -11.57
C ARG A 1105 5.39 -34.99 -10.34
N SER A 1106 4.13 -34.57 -10.28
CA SER A 1106 3.21 -34.96 -9.19
C SER A 1106 2.88 -36.45 -9.21
N ALA A 1107 2.68 -37.04 -10.39
CA ALA A 1107 2.49 -38.47 -10.56
C ALA A 1107 3.74 -39.28 -10.19
N ALA A 1108 4.95 -38.81 -10.55
CA ALA A 1108 6.21 -39.39 -10.08
C ALA A 1108 6.29 -39.41 -8.55
N PHE A 1109 5.95 -38.29 -7.90
CA PHE A 1109 5.97 -38.21 -6.44
C PHE A 1109 4.94 -39.15 -5.81
N PHE A 1110 3.75 -39.26 -6.38
CA PHE A 1110 2.75 -40.25 -5.98
C PHE A 1110 3.30 -41.68 -6.04
N CYS A 1111 3.98 -42.07 -7.13
CA CYS A 1111 4.61 -43.40 -7.25
C CYS A 1111 5.66 -43.64 -6.15
N ASN A 1112 6.48 -42.64 -5.83
CA ASN A 1112 7.47 -42.73 -4.75
C ASN A 1112 6.80 -42.95 -3.38
N VAL A 1113 5.77 -42.16 -3.05
CA VAL A 1113 5.02 -42.29 -1.80
C VAL A 1113 4.30 -43.64 -1.74
N ALA A 1114 3.71 -44.10 -2.84
CA ALA A 1114 3.06 -45.41 -2.92
C ALA A 1114 4.04 -46.55 -2.62
N ALA A 1115 5.24 -46.51 -3.19
CA ALA A 1115 6.31 -47.47 -2.92
C ALA A 1115 6.78 -47.45 -1.46
N GLU A 1116 6.85 -46.28 -0.83
CA GLU A 1116 7.18 -46.15 0.60
C GLU A 1116 6.08 -46.71 1.52
N VAL A 1117 4.81 -46.44 1.20
CA VAL A 1117 3.66 -46.98 1.93
C VAL A 1117 3.64 -48.51 1.83
N GLU A 1118 3.97 -49.07 0.67
CA GLU A 1118 4.09 -50.52 0.47
C GLU A 1118 5.20 -51.13 1.34
N LYS A 1119 6.38 -50.49 1.42
CA LYS A 1119 7.50 -50.94 2.27
C LYS A 1119 7.15 -50.98 3.77
N LYS A 1120 6.26 -50.09 4.24
CA LYS A 1120 5.91 -49.93 5.67
C LYS A 1120 4.85 -50.91 6.17
N LYS A 1121 4.03 -51.53 5.30
CA LYS A 1121 2.92 -52.41 5.73
C LYS A 1121 3.37 -53.89 5.89
N ARG A 1122 3.22 -54.45 7.10
CA ARG A 1122 3.36 -55.90 7.36
C ARG A 1122 2.16 -56.66 6.77
N GLN A 1123 2.42 -57.86 6.25
CA GLN A 1123 1.54 -58.73 5.44
C GLN A 1123 0.02 -58.55 5.66
N GLY A 1124 -0.71 -58.24 4.58
CA GLY A 1124 -2.18 -58.30 4.54
C GLY A 1124 -2.86 -57.33 3.57
N ASN A 1125 -2.22 -56.22 3.17
CA ASN A 1125 -2.80 -55.19 2.30
C ASN A 1125 -1.75 -54.56 1.38
N ARG A 1126 -1.37 -55.26 0.31
CA ARG A 1126 -0.47 -54.73 -0.73
C ARG A 1126 -1.26 -53.87 -1.73
N LEU A 1127 -0.66 -52.76 -2.18
CA LEU A 1127 -1.18 -51.98 -3.30
C LEU A 1127 -1.08 -52.81 -4.59
N PRO A 1128 -1.96 -52.63 -5.59
CA PRO A 1128 -1.83 -53.34 -6.86
C PRO A 1128 -0.58 -52.83 -7.59
N PRO A 1129 0.45 -53.67 -7.82
CA PRO A 1129 1.75 -53.21 -8.29
C PRO A 1129 1.74 -52.86 -9.79
N GLN A 1130 0.93 -53.57 -10.59
CA GLN A 1130 0.87 -53.37 -12.04
C GLN A 1130 0.38 -51.96 -12.44
N PRO A 1131 -0.74 -51.43 -11.91
CA PRO A 1131 -1.18 -50.06 -12.23
C PRO A 1131 -0.16 -49.00 -11.81
N ILE A 1132 0.50 -49.15 -10.65
CA ILE A 1132 1.51 -48.19 -10.17
C ILE A 1132 2.75 -48.20 -11.09
N GLN A 1133 3.20 -49.38 -11.51
CA GLN A 1133 4.29 -49.51 -12.47
C GLN A 1133 3.93 -48.88 -13.82
N ARG A 1134 2.71 -49.12 -14.32
CA ARG A 1134 2.20 -48.49 -15.55
C ARG A 1134 2.21 -46.96 -15.50
N ILE A 1135 1.85 -46.37 -14.35
CA ILE A 1135 1.94 -44.92 -14.12
C ILE A 1135 3.40 -44.47 -14.19
N GLY A 1136 4.30 -45.15 -13.47
CA GLY A 1136 5.73 -44.83 -13.46
C GLY A 1136 6.39 -44.89 -14.85
N ASP A 1137 6.10 -45.95 -15.61
CA ASP A 1137 6.61 -46.12 -16.98
C ASP A 1137 6.10 -45.02 -17.92
N ALA A 1138 4.82 -44.65 -17.81
CA ALA A 1138 4.24 -43.56 -18.59
C ALA A 1138 4.88 -42.21 -18.23
N VAL A 1139 5.06 -41.93 -16.94
CA VAL A 1139 5.73 -40.73 -16.43
C VAL A 1139 7.15 -40.58 -16.98
N ALA A 1140 7.96 -41.64 -16.90
CA ALA A 1140 9.32 -41.64 -17.43
C ALA A 1140 9.36 -41.40 -18.95
N LYS A 1141 8.47 -42.06 -19.70
CA LYS A 1141 8.34 -41.89 -21.16
C LYS A 1141 7.99 -40.45 -21.53
N HIS A 1142 6.95 -39.86 -20.91
CA HIS A 1142 6.51 -38.52 -21.25
C HIS A 1142 7.53 -37.46 -20.84
N PHE A 1143 8.20 -37.59 -19.70
CA PHE A 1143 9.26 -36.68 -19.30
C PHE A 1143 10.43 -36.68 -20.28
N ALA A 1144 10.90 -37.86 -20.71
CA ALA A 1144 11.98 -37.96 -21.69
C ALA A 1144 11.59 -37.36 -23.05
N ALA A 1145 10.33 -37.55 -23.48
CA ALA A 1145 9.80 -36.95 -24.70
C ALA A 1145 9.76 -35.41 -24.60
N LEU A 1146 9.22 -34.87 -23.52
CA LEU A 1146 9.15 -33.41 -23.29
C LEU A 1146 10.53 -32.76 -23.25
N GLN A 1147 11.50 -33.39 -22.58
CA GLN A 1147 12.88 -32.92 -22.52
C GLN A 1147 13.56 -32.94 -23.90
N THR A 1148 13.31 -33.97 -24.71
CA THR A 1148 13.84 -34.06 -26.08
C THR A 1148 13.26 -32.95 -26.96
N LEU A 1149 11.93 -32.80 -26.95
CA LEU A 1149 11.23 -31.77 -27.72
C LEU A 1149 11.68 -30.36 -27.34
N ALA A 1150 11.83 -30.07 -26.04
CA ALA A 1150 12.31 -28.76 -25.58
C ALA A 1150 13.73 -28.44 -26.09
N ARG A 1151 14.64 -29.43 -26.16
CA ARG A 1151 15.98 -29.24 -26.75
C ARG A 1151 15.92 -28.98 -28.25
N GLU A 1152 15.05 -29.70 -28.98
CA GLU A 1152 14.84 -29.49 -30.41
C GLU A 1152 14.26 -28.10 -30.71
N GLN A 1153 13.32 -27.62 -29.91
CA GLN A 1153 12.76 -26.27 -30.05
C GLN A 1153 13.79 -25.19 -29.75
N LYS A 1154 14.54 -25.34 -28.64
CA LYS A 1154 15.63 -24.42 -28.29
C LYS A 1154 16.67 -24.29 -29.42
N ALA A 1155 17.01 -25.40 -30.08
CA ALA A 1155 18.02 -25.42 -31.14
C ALA A 1155 17.61 -24.71 -32.44
N LYS A 1156 16.32 -24.40 -32.63
CA LYS A 1156 15.80 -23.72 -33.83
C LYS A 1156 15.75 -22.20 -33.71
N ILE A 1157 15.96 -21.66 -32.52
CA ILE A 1157 15.93 -20.21 -32.29
C ILE A 1157 17.17 -19.58 -32.95
N ASP A 1158 16.96 -18.61 -33.84
CA ASP A 1158 18.03 -17.87 -34.52
C ASP A 1158 17.65 -16.39 -34.63
N GLY A 1159 18.46 -15.50 -34.04
CA GLY A 1159 18.22 -14.05 -34.11
C GLY A 1159 18.16 -13.49 -35.54
N ARG A 1160 18.75 -14.16 -36.55
CA ARG A 1160 18.68 -13.74 -37.96
C ARG A 1160 17.27 -13.87 -38.54
N ASP A 1161 16.56 -14.94 -38.18
CA ASP A 1161 15.18 -15.16 -38.60
C ASP A 1161 14.25 -14.11 -37.97
N MET A 1162 14.53 -13.71 -36.72
CA MET A 1162 13.80 -12.62 -36.05
C MET A 1162 14.03 -11.26 -36.74
N VAL A 1163 15.26 -10.96 -37.15
CA VAL A 1163 15.56 -9.75 -37.95
C VAL A 1163 14.81 -9.76 -39.27
N GLN A 1164 14.77 -10.91 -39.94
CA GLN A 1164 14.03 -11.07 -41.19
C GLN A 1164 12.52 -10.85 -40.98
N ALA A 1165 11.95 -11.44 -39.93
CA ALA A 1165 10.54 -11.29 -39.61
C ALA A 1165 10.12 -9.84 -39.32
N LEU A 1166 10.97 -9.04 -38.67
CA LEU A 1166 10.70 -7.61 -38.47
C LEU A 1166 10.69 -6.84 -39.80
N ARG A 1167 11.56 -7.21 -40.74
CA ARG A 1167 11.69 -6.55 -42.05
C ARG A 1167 10.63 -6.95 -43.06
N GLU A 1168 10.17 -8.20 -43.01
CA GLU A 1168 9.23 -8.77 -44.00
C GLU A 1168 7.78 -8.80 -43.49
N GLY A 1169 7.54 -8.51 -42.20
CA GLY A 1169 6.19 -8.42 -41.65
C GLY A 1169 5.41 -7.21 -42.19
N ALA A 1170 4.11 -7.12 -41.86
CA ALA A 1170 3.19 -6.19 -42.52
C ALA A 1170 3.56 -4.70 -42.45
N THR A 1171 4.32 -4.28 -41.45
CA THR A 1171 4.82 -2.89 -41.32
C THR A 1171 6.30 -2.73 -41.68
N GLY A 1172 6.93 -3.76 -42.22
CA GLY A 1172 8.37 -3.85 -42.44
C GLY A 1172 8.95 -2.75 -43.31
N ASP A 1173 8.30 -2.46 -44.44
CA ASP A 1173 8.71 -1.38 -45.35
C ASP A 1173 8.65 0.00 -44.66
N ALA A 1174 7.56 0.29 -43.94
CA ALA A 1174 7.41 1.55 -43.21
C ALA A 1174 8.44 1.69 -42.07
N MET A 1175 8.78 0.59 -41.39
CA MET A 1175 9.84 0.58 -40.38
C MET A 1175 11.24 0.73 -40.98
N ALA A 1176 11.46 0.23 -42.20
CA ALA A 1176 12.71 0.40 -42.93
C ALA A 1176 12.91 1.86 -43.41
N GLU A 1177 11.82 2.53 -43.80
CA GLU A 1177 11.80 3.96 -44.13
C GLU A 1177 12.07 4.86 -42.91
N ALA A 1178 11.61 4.45 -41.72
CA ALA A 1178 11.82 5.18 -40.47
C ALA A 1178 13.24 5.00 -39.92
N GLN A 1179 14.07 6.04 -39.97
CA GLN A 1179 15.50 5.93 -39.66
C GLN A 1179 15.76 5.53 -38.21
N PHE A 1180 14.95 6.04 -37.26
CA PHE A 1180 15.11 5.71 -35.83
C PHE A 1180 14.75 4.24 -35.53
N LEU A 1181 13.82 3.65 -36.30
CA LEU A 1181 13.46 2.24 -36.16
C LEU A 1181 14.46 1.34 -36.87
N SER A 1182 14.94 1.66 -38.07
CA SER A 1182 15.84 0.74 -38.81
C SER A 1182 17.14 0.37 -38.07
N GLN A 1183 17.65 1.25 -37.18
CA GLN A 1183 18.89 1.05 -36.43
C GLN A 1183 18.74 0.07 -35.24
N GLY A 1184 17.53 -0.06 -34.68
CA GLY A 1184 17.26 -0.85 -33.47
C GLY A 1184 16.99 -2.35 -33.70
N ILE A 1185 16.71 -2.75 -34.95
CA ILE A 1185 16.17 -4.09 -35.28
C ILE A 1185 17.07 -5.21 -34.77
N ARG A 1186 18.38 -5.12 -35.04
CA ARG A 1186 19.34 -6.16 -34.62
C ARG A 1186 19.47 -6.23 -33.10
N ALA A 1187 19.51 -5.07 -32.43
CA ALA A 1187 19.66 -5.01 -30.98
C ALA A 1187 18.46 -5.65 -30.27
N PHE A 1188 17.23 -5.35 -30.74
CA PHE A 1188 16.03 -5.97 -30.21
C PHE A 1188 15.99 -7.48 -30.49
N ALA A 1189 16.28 -7.90 -31.73
CA ALA A 1189 16.30 -9.33 -32.08
C ALA A 1189 17.28 -10.14 -31.21
N THR A 1190 18.46 -9.60 -30.91
CA THR A 1190 19.42 -10.25 -29.99
C THR A 1190 18.87 -10.37 -28.56
N LYS A 1191 18.18 -9.35 -28.04
CA LYS A 1191 17.52 -9.43 -26.72
C LYS A 1191 16.40 -10.48 -26.72
N ALA A 1192 15.58 -10.49 -27.77
CA ALA A 1192 14.47 -11.43 -27.92
C ALA A 1192 14.99 -12.88 -28.05
N GLU A 1193 16.04 -13.10 -28.82
CA GLU A 1193 16.72 -14.40 -28.94
C GLU A 1193 17.20 -14.90 -27.56
N ALA A 1194 17.89 -14.07 -26.79
CA ALA A 1194 18.35 -14.44 -25.46
C ALA A 1194 17.18 -14.82 -24.54
N SER A 1195 16.11 -14.01 -24.53
CA SER A 1195 14.93 -14.30 -23.71
C SER A 1195 14.15 -15.54 -24.16
N ALA A 1196 14.12 -15.83 -25.46
CA ALA A 1196 13.50 -17.04 -25.99
C ALA A 1196 14.29 -18.31 -25.61
N LEU A 1197 15.63 -18.22 -25.59
CA LEU A 1197 16.50 -19.29 -25.13
C LEU A 1197 16.32 -19.56 -23.62
N ASP A 1198 16.25 -18.50 -22.81
CA ASP A 1198 15.98 -18.60 -21.37
C ASP A 1198 14.66 -19.35 -21.09
N ALA A 1199 13.61 -19.06 -21.85
CA ALA A 1199 12.30 -19.70 -21.69
C ALA A 1199 12.39 -21.23 -21.81
N TRP A 1200 13.06 -21.74 -22.84
CA TRP A 1200 13.28 -23.17 -23.00
C TRP A 1200 14.27 -23.75 -21.99
N GLU A 1201 15.25 -22.99 -21.53
CA GLU A 1201 16.10 -23.42 -20.40
C GLU A 1201 15.29 -23.65 -19.13
N GLY A 1202 14.28 -22.82 -18.86
CA GLY A 1202 13.34 -23.03 -17.75
C GLY A 1202 12.66 -24.40 -17.82
N VAL A 1203 12.14 -24.78 -19.00
CA VAL A 1203 11.52 -26.10 -19.22
C VAL A 1203 12.52 -27.24 -18.93
N LEU A 1204 13.77 -27.08 -19.36
CA LEU A 1204 14.85 -28.06 -19.16
C LEU A 1204 15.34 -28.14 -17.69
N LYS A 1205 15.12 -27.10 -16.87
CA LYS A 1205 15.50 -27.07 -15.45
C LYS A 1205 14.58 -27.93 -14.57
N VAL A 1206 13.35 -28.22 -15.00
CA VAL A 1206 12.39 -29.03 -14.21
C VAL A 1206 12.91 -30.46 -14.04
N ARG A 1207 12.99 -30.92 -12.78
CA ARG A 1207 13.44 -32.28 -12.40
C ARG A 1207 12.24 -33.13 -11.99
N LEU A 1208 12.33 -34.47 -12.05
CA LEU A 1208 11.26 -35.33 -11.53
C LEU A 1208 11.40 -35.67 -10.03
N GLY A 1209 12.60 -35.51 -9.45
CA GLY A 1209 12.85 -35.92 -8.06
C GLY A 1209 12.67 -37.42 -7.81
N LEU A 1210 12.74 -38.26 -8.86
CA LEU A 1210 12.72 -39.72 -8.74
C LEU A 1210 13.97 -40.19 -7.97
N LYS A 1211 13.78 -41.08 -6.99
CA LYS A 1211 14.86 -41.83 -6.34
C LYS A 1211 15.07 -43.17 -7.04
#